data_AF-A0A8J8FKU3-F1
#
_entry.id   AF-A0A8J8FKU3-F1
#
_cell.length_a   1.000
_cell.length_b   1.000
_cell.length_c   1.000
_cell.angle_alpha   90.00
_cell.angle_beta   90.00
_cell.angle_gamma   90.00
#
_symmetry.space_group_name_H-M   'P 1'
#
loop_
_entity.id
_entity.type
_entity.pdbx_description
1 polymer ?
#
loop_
_entity_poly.entity_id
_entity_poly.type
_entity_poly.pdbx_seq_one_letter_code
_entity_poly.pdbx_strand_id
1 'polypeptide(L)'
;MNRINIHLLAIFIIPLLVYLFSMPLTVALEDDGIFILSSYFNGVSHPPGYPLHSLLGKLFSLIPVSTVAARVHALSSFFGALTCVILWLLINDLLKNKLIAYVGALSFAFSTTFWSQAIIAEVYTLNTFFFFSLFYLLWKINQLETTNTTDKSRQLIYFSAFIFGLSLCNHWPLILLSSVSLLILIWPRLKSSPSILFKSIPFIIAGLLPYAWMVYNSQTDPVISFSGPIDSWEIFVKYIARTGYAGIDSSSSAGLADKFNFLIFYLQELIKQFTYLGFLFVVLGLYAQFKYFQKPLIYALFVGFFGNSFLLLLLLNFDFEILNTAIMSVYFLISYGIASLWLSAGLYHCYILLSESNFSTPETTKFFTIACSLLVILVFTTNLSSNYRHNYDWGSRYAHTVLNSLPKDAVLLLGGDIEIGTIGYTSLIESVRPDVRLLSKISLIFRDRLYNPSLIKNKEEGAAILKNYILNEKRPVYTNDDPNNEFANNHWLTKSFNAEASSGDTLLHLYSLDENYLLYIYQQHNITDPWTNFHKKQLLTSAAPFVIEAKLAGSTNKLLDAIIIEIMNDLDSLQAFIEHLRVRQALDVAGGIDSLVSKADALYLTSTDKPPKANYLQLRAILSHEKNDNKAAENYLIESIKVWPNTENTSFKMMANIYTADGRINEYNSLIEDFDASVIKKYHINQ
;
A
#
# COMPACT_ATOMS: atom_id res chain seq x y z
N MET A 1 -33.80 -31.53 -8.25
CA MET A 1 -32.33 -31.55 -8.44
C MET A 1 -31.93 -30.25 -9.10
N ASN A 2 -31.38 -29.31 -8.33
CA ASN A 2 -30.96 -28.00 -8.84
C ASN A 2 -29.77 -28.20 -9.78
N ARG A 3 -29.96 -27.94 -11.08
CA ARG A 3 -28.84 -27.86 -12.03
C ARG A 3 -27.89 -26.78 -11.51
N ILE A 4 -26.64 -27.14 -11.21
CA ILE A 4 -25.57 -26.19 -10.91
C ILE A 4 -25.57 -25.17 -12.05
N ASN A 5 -25.71 -23.87 -11.73
CA ASN A 5 -25.69 -22.83 -12.73
C ASN A 5 -24.26 -22.73 -13.28
N ILE A 6 -24.03 -23.35 -14.43
CA ILE A 6 -22.72 -23.44 -15.08
C ILE A 6 -22.09 -22.06 -15.29
N HIS A 7 -22.90 -21.00 -15.42
CA HIS A 7 -22.39 -19.65 -15.58
C HIS A 7 -21.73 -19.12 -14.32
N LEU A 8 -22.34 -19.36 -13.16
CA LEU A 8 -21.78 -18.97 -11.86
C LEU A 8 -20.51 -19.75 -11.55
N LEU A 9 -20.49 -21.04 -11.92
CA LEU A 9 -19.29 -21.86 -11.77
C LEU A 9 -18.16 -21.34 -12.67
N ALA A 10 -18.44 -21.04 -13.93
CA ALA A 10 -17.42 -20.55 -14.87
C ALA A 10 -16.84 -19.19 -14.43
N ILE A 11 -17.68 -18.22 -14.05
CA ILE A 11 -17.20 -16.88 -13.63
C ILE A 11 -16.50 -16.90 -12.27
N PHE A 12 -16.69 -17.95 -11.47
CA PHE A 12 -15.93 -18.17 -10.25
C PHE A 12 -14.59 -18.85 -10.55
N ILE A 13 -14.61 -19.98 -11.27
CA ILE A 13 -13.42 -20.82 -11.49
C ILE A 13 -12.38 -20.15 -12.38
N ILE A 14 -12.79 -19.41 -13.42
CA ILE A 14 -11.85 -18.79 -14.37
C ILE A 14 -10.95 -17.76 -13.64
N PRO A 15 -11.48 -16.73 -12.96
CA PRO A 15 -10.64 -15.81 -12.18
C PRO A 15 -9.87 -16.51 -11.08
N LEU A 16 -10.50 -17.43 -10.34
CA LEU A 16 -9.86 -18.14 -9.24
C LEU A 16 -8.60 -18.88 -9.69
N LEU A 17 -8.68 -19.63 -10.79
CA LEU A 17 -7.51 -20.34 -11.30
C LEU A 17 -6.42 -19.37 -11.76
N VAL A 18 -6.78 -18.30 -12.47
CA VAL A 18 -5.81 -17.27 -12.88
C VAL A 18 -5.09 -16.71 -11.65
N TYR A 19 -5.83 -16.31 -10.61
CA TYR A 19 -5.25 -15.79 -9.38
C TYR A 19 -4.34 -16.78 -8.68
N LEU A 20 -4.80 -18.02 -8.45
CA LEU A 20 -4.02 -19.07 -7.79
C LEU A 20 -2.75 -19.46 -8.56
N PHE A 21 -2.75 -19.41 -9.89
CA PHE A 21 -1.54 -19.66 -10.69
C PHE A 21 -0.62 -18.44 -10.75
N SER A 22 -1.15 -17.24 -10.57
CA SER A 22 -0.36 -16.00 -10.61
C SER A 22 0.18 -15.55 -9.25
N MET A 23 -0.33 -16.07 -8.13
CA MET A 23 0.07 -15.61 -6.80
C MET A 23 1.50 -16.02 -6.42
N PRO A 24 2.22 -15.19 -5.65
CA PRO A 24 3.48 -15.59 -5.04
C PRO A 24 3.30 -16.79 -4.11
N LEU A 25 4.33 -17.64 -4.05
CA LEU A 25 4.38 -18.76 -3.12
C LEU A 25 5.08 -18.42 -1.79
N THR A 26 5.53 -17.19 -1.61
CA THR A 26 6.18 -16.69 -0.39
C THR A 26 5.69 -15.28 -0.09
N VAL A 27 6.08 -14.74 1.06
CA VAL A 27 5.70 -13.39 1.52
C VAL A 27 6.08 -12.32 0.49
N ALA A 28 5.12 -11.45 0.19
CA ALA A 28 5.24 -10.26 -0.65
C ALA A 28 5.47 -8.99 0.20
N LEU A 29 5.51 -7.83 -0.46
CA LEU A 29 5.56 -6.52 0.19
C LEU A 29 4.15 -6.03 0.51
N GLU A 30 4.00 -4.72 0.80
CA GLU A 30 2.77 -4.12 1.34
C GLU A 30 2.53 -4.62 2.78
N ASP A 31 1.27 -4.80 3.18
CA ASP A 31 0.92 -5.31 4.52
C ASP A 31 0.87 -6.87 4.55
N ASP A 32 1.22 -7.53 3.43
CA ASP A 32 1.11 -8.97 3.20
C ASP A 32 1.70 -9.81 4.33
N GLY A 33 2.97 -9.57 4.69
CA GLY A 33 3.64 -10.31 5.75
C GLY A 33 2.97 -10.16 7.12
N ILE A 34 2.46 -8.96 7.44
CA ILE A 34 1.74 -8.72 8.69
C ILE A 34 0.40 -9.45 8.67
N PHE A 35 -0.34 -9.44 7.55
CA PHE A 35 -1.59 -10.18 7.43
C PHE A 35 -1.40 -11.69 7.50
N ILE A 36 -0.31 -12.23 6.91
CA ILE A 36 0.02 -13.65 7.03
C ILE A 36 0.34 -14.01 8.48
N LEU A 37 1.20 -13.23 9.15
CA LEU A 37 1.55 -13.44 10.56
C LEU A 37 0.30 -13.40 11.46
N SER A 38 -0.58 -12.42 11.25
CA SER A 38 -1.79 -12.24 12.05
C SER A 38 -2.77 -13.39 11.81
N SER A 39 -2.89 -13.83 10.57
CA SER A 39 -3.71 -14.99 10.21
C SER A 39 -3.18 -16.28 10.82
N TYR A 40 -1.87 -16.50 10.78
CA TYR A 40 -1.26 -17.75 11.24
C TYR A 40 -1.26 -17.86 12.78
N PHE A 41 -0.86 -16.80 13.47
CA PHE A 41 -0.71 -16.78 14.93
C PHE A 41 -1.97 -16.38 15.69
N ASN A 42 -3.08 -16.08 15.01
CA ASN A 42 -4.18 -15.32 15.59
C ASN A 42 -3.63 -14.04 16.22
N GLY A 43 -2.94 -13.22 15.43
CA GLY A 43 -2.39 -11.95 15.86
C GLY A 43 -3.37 -10.79 15.67
N VAL A 44 -2.96 -9.61 16.14
CA VAL A 44 -3.67 -8.36 15.87
C VAL A 44 -2.84 -7.53 14.88
N SER A 45 -3.37 -7.33 13.67
CA SER A 45 -2.75 -6.51 12.63
C SER A 45 -2.79 -5.02 12.99
N HIS A 46 -2.09 -4.18 12.24
CA HIS A 46 -2.14 -2.73 12.39
C HIS A 46 -3.57 -2.13 12.37
N PRO A 47 -3.80 -0.97 13.02
CA PRO A 47 -5.11 -0.31 13.08
C PRO A 47 -5.85 -0.21 11.73
N PRO A 48 -7.17 -0.53 11.68
CA PRO A 48 -8.07 -0.81 12.80
C PRO A 48 -8.11 -2.29 13.22
N GLY A 49 -7.12 -3.11 12.81
CA GLY A 49 -6.91 -4.48 13.27
C GLY A 49 -7.47 -5.58 12.35
N TYR A 50 -8.37 -5.24 11.43
CA TYR A 50 -8.91 -6.13 10.38
C TYR A 50 -9.34 -7.53 10.89
N PRO A 51 -10.05 -7.66 12.04
CA PRO A 51 -10.19 -8.94 12.71
C PRO A 51 -10.96 -10.00 11.92
N LEU A 52 -11.88 -9.59 11.04
CA LEU A 52 -12.56 -10.53 10.17
C LEU A 52 -11.59 -11.16 9.15
N HIS A 53 -10.68 -10.36 8.59
CA HIS A 53 -9.66 -10.84 7.68
C HIS A 53 -8.74 -11.84 8.37
N SER A 54 -8.21 -11.52 9.55
CA SER A 54 -7.34 -12.43 10.32
C SER A 54 -8.03 -13.75 10.68
N LEU A 55 -9.31 -13.72 11.06
CA LEU A 55 -10.09 -14.94 11.34
C LEU A 55 -10.27 -15.82 10.10
N LEU A 56 -10.61 -15.23 8.96
CA LEU A 56 -10.75 -15.98 7.70
C LEU A 56 -9.39 -16.48 7.20
N GLY A 57 -8.34 -15.66 7.32
CA GLY A 57 -6.97 -16.02 7.01
C GLY A 57 -6.48 -17.18 7.87
N LYS A 58 -6.87 -17.24 9.16
CA LYS A 58 -6.59 -18.39 10.01
C LYS A 58 -7.18 -19.67 9.42
N LEU A 59 -8.43 -19.66 8.96
CA LEU A 59 -9.06 -20.83 8.35
C LEU A 59 -8.31 -21.28 7.09
N PHE A 60 -7.90 -20.36 6.24
CA PHE A 60 -7.12 -20.67 5.03
C PHE A 60 -5.71 -21.18 5.38
N SER A 61 -5.06 -20.62 6.40
CA SER A 61 -3.73 -21.05 6.86
C SER A 61 -3.68 -22.51 7.32
N LEU A 62 -4.83 -23.10 7.69
CA LEU A 62 -4.99 -24.49 8.14
C LEU A 62 -5.15 -25.50 6.98
N ILE A 63 -5.36 -25.05 5.74
CA ILE A 63 -5.46 -25.97 4.59
C ILE A 63 -4.09 -26.67 4.43
N PRO A 64 -3.99 -28.00 4.31
CA PRO A 64 -2.70 -28.68 4.34
C PRO A 64 -2.03 -28.76 2.95
N VAL A 65 -1.89 -27.62 2.25
CA VAL A 65 -1.25 -27.54 0.92
C VAL A 65 -0.37 -26.29 0.79
N SER A 66 0.69 -26.37 -0.02
CA SER A 66 1.61 -25.25 -0.29
C SER A 66 2.22 -24.59 0.97
N THR A 67 2.80 -23.40 0.83
CA THR A 67 3.32 -22.57 1.94
C THR A 67 2.18 -21.86 2.67
N VAL A 68 2.45 -21.36 3.89
CA VAL A 68 1.45 -20.56 4.63
C VAL A 68 1.09 -19.28 3.87
N ALA A 69 2.07 -18.60 3.27
CA ALA A 69 1.82 -17.41 2.45
C ALA A 69 0.83 -17.69 1.32
N ALA A 70 1.09 -18.71 0.49
CA ALA A 70 0.21 -19.09 -0.62
C ALA A 70 -1.22 -19.42 -0.17
N ARG A 71 -1.40 -19.99 1.02
CA ARG A 71 -2.72 -20.28 1.56
C ARG A 71 -3.49 -19.03 1.97
N VAL A 72 -2.82 -18.07 2.60
CA VAL A 72 -3.45 -16.81 2.96
C VAL A 72 -3.67 -15.96 1.71
N HIS A 73 -2.79 -15.97 0.71
CA HIS A 73 -3.04 -15.35 -0.60
C HIS A 73 -4.31 -15.92 -1.27
N ALA A 74 -4.54 -17.23 -1.14
CA ALA A 74 -5.73 -17.88 -1.69
C ALA A 74 -7.05 -17.36 -1.08
N LEU A 75 -7.03 -16.75 0.12
CA LEU A 75 -8.17 -16.02 0.68
C LEU A 75 -8.57 -14.86 -0.23
N SER A 76 -7.59 -14.04 -0.60
CA SER A 76 -7.77 -12.91 -1.52
C SER A 76 -8.21 -13.39 -2.90
N SER A 77 -7.63 -14.47 -3.41
CA SER A 77 -8.03 -15.07 -4.69
C SER A 77 -9.49 -15.55 -4.66
N PHE A 78 -9.90 -16.17 -3.56
CA PHE A 78 -11.25 -16.67 -3.37
C PHE A 78 -12.29 -15.54 -3.33
N PHE A 79 -12.06 -14.49 -2.52
CA PHE A 79 -12.96 -13.35 -2.44
C PHE A 79 -12.90 -12.44 -3.68
N GLY A 80 -11.74 -12.39 -4.36
CA GLY A 80 -11.60 -11.78 -5.68
C GLY A 80 -12.52 -12.45 -6.70
N ALA A 81 -12.47 -13.78 -6.80
CA ALA A 81 -13.34 -14.55 -7.68
C ALA A 81 -14.83 -14.44 -7.30
N LEU A 82 -15.17 -14.44 -6.01
CA LEU A 82 -16.56 -14.20 -5.56
C LEU A 82 -17.05 -12.80 -5.94
N THR A 83 -16.19 -11.78 -5.90
CA THR A 83 -16.55 -10.44 -6.39
C THR A 83 -16.95 -10.47 -7.85
N CYS A 84 -16.22 -11.21 -8.70
CA CYS A 84 -16.56 -11.39 -10.12
C CYS A 84 -17.93 -12.07 -10.30
N VAL A 85 -18.27 -13.05 -9.45
CA VAL A 85 -19.60 -13.69 -9.44
C VAL A 85 -20.70 -12.65 -9.15
N ILE A 86 -20.50 -11.80 -8.14
CA ILE A 86 -21.48 -10.78 -7.76
C ILE A 86 -21.63 -9.72 -8.86
N LEU A 87 -20.52 -9.26 -9.45
CA LEU A 87 -20.56 -8.33 -10.59
C LEU A 87 -21.28 -8.94 -11.78
N TRP A 88 -21.00 -10.20 -12.12
CA TRP A 88 -21.69 -10.90 -13.19
C TRP A 88 -23.20 -11.00 -12.92
N LEU A 89 -23.60 -11.34 -11.69
CA LEU A 89 -25.01 -11.37 -11.28
C LEU A 89 -25.67 -9.99 -11.42
N LEU A 90 -25.00 -8.94 -10.95
CA LEU A 90 -25.49 -7.57 -11.05
C LEU A 90 -25.64 -7.12 -12.51
N ILE A 91 -24.61 -7.28 -13.33
CA ILE A 91 -24.64 -6.90 -14.75
C ILE A 91 -25.70 -7.68 -15.52
N ASN A 92 -25.75 -9.01 -15.32
CA ASN A 92 -26.76 -9.85 -15.97
C ASN A 92 -28.17 -9.50 -15.52
N ASP A 93 -28.37 -9.12 -14.25
CA ASP A 93 -29.67 -8.68 -13.77
C ASP A 93 -30.08 -7.31 -14.33
N LEU A 94 -29.12 -6.41 -14.56
CA LEU A 94 -29.36 -5.07 -15.10
C LEU A 94 -29.60 -5.07 -16.62
N LEU A 95 -28.76 -5.78 -17.37
CA LEU A 95 -28.71 -5.70 -18.84
C LEU A 95 -29.31 -6.92 -19.54
N LYS A 96 -29.63 -7.99 -18.79
CA LYS A 96 -30.20 -9.25 -19.32
C LYS A 96 -29.39 -9.89 -20.45
N ASN A 97 -28.08 -9.63 -20.49
CA ASN A 97 -27.17 -10.16 -21.50
C ASN A 97 -25.97 -10.85 -20.83
N LYS A 98 -25.93 -12.19 -20.94
CA LYS A 98 -24.90 -13.02 -20.30
C LYS A 98 -23.49 -12.76 -20.84
N LEU A 99 -23.34 -12.56 -22.15
CA LEU A 99 -22.05 -12.28 -22.78
C LEU A 99 -21.46 -10.99 -22.20
N ILE A 100 -22.26 -9.93 -22.14
CA ILE A 100 -21.81 -8.64 -21.62
C ILE A 100 -21.52 -8.73 -20.12
N ALA A 101 -22.29 -9.52 -19.37
CA ALA A 101 -21.97 -9.80 -17.97
C ALA A 101 -20.62 -10.52 -17.80
N TYR A 102 -20.28 -11.46 -18.69
CA TYR A 102 -18.94 -12.06 -18.70
C TYR A 102 -17.86 -11.03 -19.01
N VAL A 103 -18.06 -10.20 -20.04
CA VAL A 103 -17.06 -9.19 -20.44
C VAL A 103 -16.81 -8.19 -19.32
N GLY A 104 -17.85 -7.67 -18.66
CA GLY A 104 -17.69 -6.74 -17.56
C GLY A 104 -16.97 -7.35 -16.35
N ALA A 105 -17.44 -8.52 -15.90
CA ALA A 105 -16.89 -9.17 -14.73
C ALA A 105 -15.45 -9.67 -14.96
N LEU A 106 -15.12 -10.22 -16.13
CA LEU A 106 -13.76 -10.66 -16.47
C LEU A 106 -12.82 -9.48 -16.77
N SER A 107 -13.31 -8.40 -17.40
CA SER A 107 -12.50 -7.18 -17.55
C SER A 107 -12.11 -6.58 -16.20
N PHE A 108 -13.01 -6.63 -15.21
CA PHE A 108 -12.66 -6.25 -13.84
C PHE A 108 -11.71 -7.26 -13.19
N ALA A 109 -11.97 -8.56 -13.35
CA ALA A 109 -11.13 -9.62 -12.81
C ALA A 109 -9.66 -9.49 -13.24
N PHE A 110 -9.44 -9.09 -14.50
CA PHE A 110 -8.11 -8.96 -15.10
C PHE A 110 -7.64 -7.50 -15.19
N SER A 111 -8.30 -6.58 -14.47
CA SER A 111 -7.82 -5.22 -14.32
C SER A 111 -6.55 -5.19 -13.47
N THR A 112 -5.64 -4.27 -13.77
CA THR A 112 -4.27 -4.29 -13.23
C THR A 112 -4.25 -4.33 -11.70
N THR A 113 -5.02 -3.45 -11.05
CA THR A 113 -4.96 -3.27 -9.60
C THR A 113 -5.85 -4.27 -8.86
N PHE A 114 -6.99 -4.67 -9.43
CA PHE A 114 -7.82 -5.69 -8.76
C PHE A 114 -7.13 -7.05 -8.78
N TRP A 115 -6.46 -7.40 -9.88
CA TRP A 115 -5.68 -8.63 -9.97
C TRP A 115 -4.51 -8.60 -8.97
N SER A 116 -3.74 -7.51 -8.88
CA SER A 116 -2.59 -7.44 -7.96
C SER A 116 -2.98 -7.69 -6.50
N GLN A 117 -4.19 -7.30 -6.12
CA GLN A 117 -4.74 -7.49 -4.77
C GLN A 117 -5.44 -8.82 -4.57
N ALA A 118 -5.79 -9.52 -5.64
CA ALA A 118 -6.36 -10.88 -5.59
C ALA A 118 -5.30 -11.97 -5.40
N ILE A 119 -4.02 -11.60 -5.34
CA ILE A 119 -2.90 -12.55 -5.35
C ILE A 119 -1.94 -12.39 -4.16
N ILE A 120 -2.16 -11.43 -3.27
CA ILE A 120 -1.42 -11.25 -2.01
C ILE A 120 -2.40 -11.21 -0.83
N ALA A 121 -1.93 -11.41 0.39
CA ALA A 121 -2.74 -11.38 1.61
C ALA A 121 -3.10 -9.93 1.95
N GLU A 122 -4.27 -9.50 1.49
CA GLU A 122 -4.71 -8.12 1.60
C GLU A 122 -6.22 -8.04 1.78
N VAL A 123 -6.66 -6.96 2.44
CA VAL A 123 -8.05 -6.79 2.90
C VAL A 123 -9.00 -6.31 1.80
N TYR A 124 -8.46 -5.91 0.64
CA TYR A 124 -9.21 -5.14 -0.34
C TYR A 124 -10.14 -5.97 -1.22
N THR A 125 -9.81 -7.22 -1.55
CA THR A 125 -10.73 -8.09 -2.32
C THR A 125 -11.94 -8.47 -1.49
N LEU A 126 -11.75 -8.76 -0.19
CA LEU A 126 -12.83 -8.99 0.75
C LEU A 126 -13.70 -7.74 0.94
N ASN A 127 -13.10 -6.55 1.01
CA ASN A 127 -13.84 -5.28 1.08
C ASN A 127 -14.68 -5.05 -0.18
N THR A 128 -14.11 -5.30 -1.35
CA THR A 128 -14.78 -5.14 -2.65
C THR A 128 -15.93 -6.14 -2.79
N PHE A 129 -15.73 -7.40 -2.37
CA PHE A 129 -16.78 -8.41 -2.29
C PHE A 129 -17.94 -7.95 -1.41
N PHE A 130 -17.65 -7.41 -0.22
CA PHE A 130 -18.69 -6.91 0.68
C PHE A 130 -19.47 -5.75 0.05
N PHE A 131 -18.79 -4.76 -0.51
CA PHE A 131 -19.45 -3.63 -1.14
C PHE A 131 -20.40 -4.07 -2.26
N PHE A 132 -19.93 -4.87 -3.22
CA PHE A 132 -20.78 -5.31 -4.34
C PHE A 132 -21.86 -6.28 -3.90
N SER A 133 -21.62 -7.12 -2.88
CA SER A 133 -22.66 -7.99 -2.30
C SER A 133 -23.78 -7.17 -1.70
N LEU A 134 -23.45 -6.16 -0.88
CA LEU A 134 -24.43 -5.23 -0.30
C LEU A 134 -25.16 -4.46 -1.40
N PHE A 135 -24.42 -3.92 -2.37
CA PHE A 135 -25.00 -3.20 -3.50
C PHE A 135 -26.00 -4.07 -4.28
N TYR A 136 -25.62 -5.30 -4.62
CA TYR A 136 -26.48 -6.25 -5.32
C TYR A 136 -27.70 -6.64 -4.48
N LEU A 137 -27.53 -6.96 -3.19
CA LEU A 137 -28.64 -7.31 -2.29
C LEU A 137 -29.66 -6.17 -2.17
N LEU A 138 -29.20 -4.94 -1.95
CA LEU A 138 -30.06 -3.77 -1.85
C LEU A 138 -30.77 -3.46 -3.17
N TRP A 139 -30.09 -3.63 -4.30
CA TRP A 139 -30.71 -3.57 -5.62
C TRP A 139 -31.83 -4.62 -5.77
N LYS A 140 -31.59 -5.88 -5.37
CA LYS A 140 -32.61 -6.95 -5.42
C LYS A 140 -33.79 -6.69 -4.49
N ILE A 141 -33.55 -6.15 -3.30
CA ILE A 141 -34.59 -5.78 -2.35
C ILE A 141 -35.58 -4.80 -3.00
N ASN A 142 -35.10 -3.77 -3.70
CA ASN A 142 -35.96 -2.81 -4.40
C ASN A 142 -36.81 -3.47 -5.49
N GLN A 143 -36.27 -4.48 -6.19
CA GLN A 143 -37.01 -5.19 -7.22
C GLN A 143 -38.12 -6.08 -6.66
N LEU A 144 -37.96 -6.63 -5.44
CA LEU A 144 -38.98 -7.48 -4.81
C LEU A 144 -40.28 -6.75 -4.44
N GLU A 145 -40.25 -5.41 -4.32
CA GLU A 145 -41.47 -4.62 -4.05
C GLU A 145 -42.49 -4.71 -5.18
N THR A 146 -41.99 -4.74 -6.42
CA THR A 146 -42.86 -4.85 -7.61
C THR A 146 -43.62 -6.19 -7.64
N THR A 147 -43.26 -7.13 -6.76
CA THR A 147 -43.80 -8.50 -6.70
C THR A 147 -44.56 -8.82 -5.40
N ASN A 148 -44.86 -7.84 -4.54
CA ASN A 148 -45.61 -8.03 -3.27
C ASN A 148 -45.01 -9.04 -2.25
N THR A 149 -43.68 -9.21 -2.18
CA THR A 149 -43.02 -10.16 -1.25
C THR A 149 -42.37 -9.47 -0.03
N THR A 150 -43.20 -9.08 0.94
CA THR A 150 -42.79 -8.24 2.10
C THR A 150 -41.86 -8.94 3.10
N ASP A 151 -42.09 -10.21 3.44
CA ASP A 151 -41.29 -10.90 4.47
C ASP A 151 -39.88 -11.25 3.98
N LYS A 152 -39.75 -11.73 2.74
CA LYS A 152 -38.45 -12.01 2.12
C LYS A 152 -37.58 -10.76 2.00
N SER A 153 -38.20 -9.64 1.65
CA SER A 153 -37.51 -8.34 1.60
C SER A 153 -36.95 -7.93 2.97
N ARG A 154 -37.71 -8.13 4.05
CA ARG A 154 -37.25 -7.81 5.42
C ARG A 154 -36.08 -8.69 5.85
N GLN A 155 -36.16 -10.00 5.60
CA GLN A 155 -35.07 -10.94 5.90
C GLN A 155 -33.77 -10.55 5.17
N LEU A 156 -33.86 -10.18 3.89
CA LEU A 156 -32.70 -9.72 3.13
C LEU A 156 -32.14 -8.40 3.68
N ILE A 157 -32.97 -7.47 4.16
CA ILE A 157 -32.48 -6.24 4.79
C ILE A 157 -31.69 -6.56 6.08
N TYR A 158 -32.20 -7.45 6.93
CA TYR A 158 -31.50 -7.84 8.16
C TYR A 158 -30.22 -8.61 7.87
N PHE A 159 -30.23 -9.46 6.84
CA PHE A 159 -29.02 -10.11 6.37
C PHE A 159 -28.00 -9.10 5.83
N SER A 160 -28.42 -8.13 5.02
CA SER A 160 -27.55 -7.03 4.56
C SER A 160 -27.00 -6.21 5.74
N ALA A 161 -27.77 -5.99 6.79
CA ALA A 161 -27.32 -5.31 7.99
C ALA A 161 -26.23 -6.09 8.74
N PHE A 162 -26.37 -7.42 8.83
CA PHE A 162 -25.32 -8.30 9.36
C PHE A 162 -24.05 -8.27 8.50
N ILE A 163 -24.18 -8.36 7.17
CA ILE A 163 -23.06 -8.26 6.24
C ILE A 163 -22.38 -6.88 6.33
N PHE A 164 -23.14 -5.81 6.54
CA PHE A 164 -22.59 -4.47 6.77
C PHE A 164 -21.81 -4.38 8.08
N GLY A 165 -22.27 -5.04 9.16
CA GLY A 165 -21.48 -5.17 10.39
C GLY A 165 -20.15 -5.90 10.15
N LEU A 166 -20.17 -7.01 9.42
CA LEU A 166 -18.96 -7.76 9.05
C LEU A 166 -18.00 -6.93 8.19
N SER A 167 -18.50 -6.16 7.23
CA SER A 167 -17.65 -5.35 6.37
C SER A 167 -16.93 -4.23 7.14
N LEU A 168 -17.54 -3.70 8.21
CA LEU A 168 -16.87 -2.77 9.13
C LEU A 168 -15.73 -3.46 9.91
N CYS A 169 -15.83 -4.75 10.20
CA CYS A 169 -14.73 -5.54 10.79
C CYS A 169 -13.63 -5.92 9.79
N ASN A 170 -13.89 -5.79 8.49
CA ASN A 170 -12.86 -5.94 7.47
C ASN A 170 -12.17 -4.61 7.23
N HIS A 171 -12.86 -3.59 6.71
CA HIS A 171 -12.22 -2.32 6.34
C HIS A 171 -13.18 -1.14 6.48
N TRP A 172 -13.44 -0.69 7.72
CA TRP A 172 -14.45 0.34 7.98
C TRP A 172 -14.26 1.66 7.21
N PRO A 173 -13.04 2.19 6.96
CA PRO A 173 -12.92 3.47 6.25
C PRO A 173 -13.46 3.43 4.81
N LEU A 174 -13.00 2.48 4.00
CA LEU A 174 -13.43 2.34 2.59
C LEU A 174 -14.91 1.96 2.45
N ILE A 175 -15.45 1.13 3.34
CA ILE A 175 -16.87 0.79 3.29
C ILE A 175 -17.73 2.00 3.68
N LEU A 176 -17.35 2.82 4.68
CA LEU A 176 -18.09 4.03 5.04
C LEU A 176 -18.09 5.06 3.92
N LEU A 177 -16.96 5.26 3.24
CA LEU A 177 -16.85 6.18 2.09
C LEU A 177 -17.82 5.84 0.96
N SER A 178 -18.11 4.54 0.75
CA SER A 178 -19.06 4.09 -0.26
C SER A 178 -20.48 3.84 0.28
N SER A 179 -20.69 3.90 1.61
CA SER A 179 -21.97 3.60 2.25
C SER A 179 -23.11 4.52 1.82
N VAL A 180 -22.80 5.75 1.43
CA VAL A 180 -23.81 6.69 0.93
C VAL A 180 -24.50 6.15 -0.34
N SER A 181 -23.77 5.39 -1.18
CA SER A 181 -24.39 4.70 -2.32
C SER A 181 -25.39 3.62 -1.89
N LEU A 182 -25.07 2.88 -0.84
CA LEU A 182 -25.95 1.85 -0.26
C LEU A 182 -27.18 2.49 0.38
N LEU A 183 -27.02 3.65 1.04
CA LEU A 183 -28.11 4.44 1.60
C LEU A 183 -29.09 4.89 0.52
N ILE A 184 -28.61 5.34 -0.64
CA ILE A 184 -29.46 5.71 -1.78
C ILE A 184 -30.31 4.53 -2.24
N LEU A 185 -29.73 3.33 -2.32
CA LEU A 185 -30.47 2.13 -2.72
C LEU A 185 -31.53 1.74 -1.69
N ILE A 186 -31.25 1.78 -0.39
CA ILE A 186 -32.23 1.39 0.64
C ILE A 186 -33.21 2.51 1.02
N TRP A 187 -32.96 3.75 0.60
CA TRP A 187 -33.75 4.93 1.00
C TRP A 187 -35.26 4.77 0.86
N PRO A 188 -35.81 4.20 -0.23
CA PRO A 188 -37.26 3.99 -0.35
C PRO A 188 -37.85 3.15 0.79
N ARG A 189 -37.08 2.19 1.32
CA ARG A 189 -37.47 1.33 2.46
C ARG A 189 -37.38 2.03 3.79
N LEU A 190 -36.33 2.84 3.99
CA LEU A 190 -36.22 3.66 5.20
C LEU A 190 -37.33 4.71 5.28
N LYS A 191 -37.72 5.29 4.14
CA LYS A 191 -38.82 6.26 4.06
C LYS A 191 -40.18 5.62 4.34
N SER A 192 -40.44 4.42 3.81
CA SER A 192 -41.72 3.73 4.00
C SER A 192 -41.85 3.04 5.36
N SER A 193 -40.74 2.56 5.94
CA SER A 193 -40.74 1.96 7.27
C SER A 193 -39.47 2.32 8.05
N PRO A 194 -39.45 3.48 8.74
CA PRO A 194 -38.30 3.92 9.53
C PRO A 194 -37.90 2.93 10.61
N SER A 195 -38.86 2.13 11.13
CA SER A 195 -38.61 1.08 12.13
C SER A 195 -37.61 0.01 11.65
N ILE A 196 -37.43 -0.16 10.34
CA ILE A 196 -36.45 -1.09 9.76
C ILE A 196 -35.04 -0.74 10.23
N LEU A 197 -34.70 0.55 10.35
CA LEU A 197 -33.38 0.99 10.79
C LEU A 197 -33.06 0.44 12.19
N PHE A 198 -33.97 0.66 13.15
CA PHE A 198 -33.80 0.19 14.53
C PHE A 198 -33.79 -1.34 14.64
N LYS A 199 -34.62 -2.02 13.84
CA LYS A 199 -34.66 -3.49 13.79
C LYS A 199 -33.41 -4.11 13.16
N SER A 200 -32.65 -3.36 12.37
CA SER A 200 -31.38 -3.79 11.79
C SER A 200 -30.20 -3.69 12.78
N ILE A 201 -30.30 -2.89 13.85
CA ILE A 201 -29.20 -2.66 14.80
C ILE A 201 -28.68 -3.97 15.41
N PRO A 202 -29.50 -4.91 15.92
CA PRO A 202 -29.00 -6.16 16.48
C PRO A 202 -28.19 -7.00 15.48
N PHE A 203 -28.55 -6.94 14.20
CA PHE A 203 -27.84 -7.64 13.13
C PHE A 203 -26.49 -6.99 12.82
N ILE A 204 -26.41 -5.66 12.81
CA ILE A 204 -25.13 -4.94 12.69
C ILE A 204 -24.23 -5.29 13.87
N ILE A 205 -24.75 -5.26 15.11
CA ILE A 205 -23.99 -5.62 16.32
C ILE A 205 -23.49 -7.07 16.23
N ALA A 206 -24.33 -8.00 15.77
CA ALA A 206 -23.89 -9.38 15.54
C ALA A 206 -22.77 -9.48 14.49
N GLY A 207 -22.80 -8.65 13.44
CA GLY A 207 -21.74 -8.56 12.45
C GLY A 207 -20.44 -7.96 13.01
N LEU A 208 -20.51 -7.16 14.07
CA LEU A 208 -19.35 -6.52 14.73
C LEU A 208 -18.62 -7.44 15.73
N LEU A 209 -19.11 -8.67 15.96
CA LEU A 209 -18.48 -9.63 16.88
C LEU A 209 -16.99 -9.92 16.64
N PRO A 210 -16.44 -9.87 15.40
CA PRO A 210 -15.00 -10.00 15.20
C PRO A 210 -14.16 -8.98 15.97
N TYR A 211 -14.65 -7.76 16.22
CA TYR A 211 -13.95 -6.80 17.09
C TYR A 211 -13.89 -7.26 18.55
N ALA A 212 -14.93 -7.90 19.06
CA ALA A 212 -14.91 -8.48 20.40
C ALA A 212 -13.88 -9.61 20.50
N TRP A 213 -13.79 -10.45 19.47
CA TRP A 213 -12.73 -11.47 19.36
C TRP A 213 -11.33 -10.84 19.34
N MET A 214 -11.13 -9.76 18.58
CA MET A 214 -9.86 -9.04 18.51
C MET A 214 -9.38 -8.55 19.88
N VAL A 215 -10.29 -7.90 20.64
CA VAL A 215 -10.00 -7.38 21.98
C VAL A 215 -9.63 -8.54 22.90
N TYR A 216 -10.44 -9.60 22.94
CA TYR A 216 -10.13 -10.80 23.72
C TYR A 216 -8.77 -11.38 23.37
N ASN A 217 -8.50 -11.56 22.08
CA ASN A 217 -7.28 -12.18 21.59
C ASN A 217 -6.04 -11.32 21.88
N SER A 218 -6.15 -9.99 21.79
CA SER A 218 -5.05 -9.07 22.15
C SER A 218 -4.56 -9.26 23.59
N GLN A 219 -5.43 -9.71 24.49
CA GLN A 219 -5.12 -9.95 25.91
C GLN A 219 -4.46 -11.31 26.16
N THR A 220 -4.41 -12.19 25.17
CA THR A 220 -3.77 -13.52 25.27
C THR A 220 -2.28 -13.51 24.95
N ASP A 221 -1.71 -12.32 24.73
CA ASP A 221 -0.31 -12.11 24.34
C ASP A 221 0.09 -12.93 23.10
N PRO A 222 -0.57 -12.72 21.94
CA PRO A 222 -0.24 -13.47 20.73
C PRO A 222 1.17 -13.16 20.23
N VAL A 223 1.74 -14.02 19.38
CA VAL A 223 3.12 -13.88 18.86
C VAL A 223 3.33 -12.52 18.20
N ILE A 224 2.29 -12.00 17.54
CA ILE A 224 2.25 -10.62 17.07
C ILE A 224 0.95 -9.92 17.52
N SER A 225 1.08 -8.71 18.04
CA SER A 225 -0.04 -7.82 18.38
C SER A 225 0.39 -6.37 18.21
N PHE A 226 -0.13 -5.68 17.21
CA PHE A 226 0.18 -4.28 16.98
C PHE A 226 -0.34 -3.44 18.17
N SER A 227 0.57 -2.68 18.80
CA SER A 227 0.33 -1.81 19.98
C SER A 227 -0.01 -2.50 21.31
N GLY A 228 0.18 -3.82 21.42
CA GLY A 228 0.05 -4.56 22.69
C GLY A 228 -1.37 -5.05 22.97
N PRO A 229 -1.69 -5.44 24.21
CA PRO A 229 -3.06 -5.78 24.56
C PRO A 229 -3.94 -4.53 24.51
N ILE A 230 -5.15 -4.69 23.98
CA ILE A 230 -6.21 -3.70 24.03
C ILE A 230 -6.98 -3.93 25.33
N ASP A 231 -6.54 -3.28 26.41
CA ASP A 231 -7.00 -3.52 27.78
C ASP A 231 -7.96 -2.45 28.33
N SER A 232 -8.20 -1.38 27.56
CA SER A 232 -9.10 -0.29 27.95
C SER A 232 -9.93 0.21 26.77
N TRP A 233 -11.07 0.83 27.09
CA TRP A 233 -11.96 1.45 26.11
C TRP A 233 -11.26 2.57 25.33
N GLU A 234 -10.41 3.35 26.00
CA GLU A 234 -9.67 4.45 25.38
C GLU A 234 -8.70 3.93 24.31
N ILE A 235 -7.91 2.89 24.63
CA ILE A 235 -7.00 2.26 23.67
C ILE A 235 -7.80 1.66 22.51
N PHE A 236 -8.90 0.95 22.79
CA PHE A 236 -9.76 0.40 21.75
C PHE A 236 -10.27 1.48 20.78
N VAL A 237 -10.79 2.60 21.30
CA VAL A 237 -11.29 3.70 20.45
C VAL A 237 -10.17 4.33 19.63
N LYS A 238 -9.02 4.64 20.25
CA LYS A 238 -7.84 5.19 19.55
C LYS A 238 -7.36 4.25 18.43
N TYR A 239 -7.37 2.95 18.71
CA TYR A 239 -6.98 1.92 17.78
C TYR A 239 -7.93 1.82 16.59
N ILE A 240 -9.24 1.66 16.82
CA ILE A 240 -10.22 1.59 15.73
C ILE A 240 -10.29 2.89 14.93
N ALA A 241 -10.19 4.03 15.61
CA ALA A 241 -10.17 5.36 14.98
C ALA A 241 -8.85 5.68 14.28
N ARG A 242 -7.84 4.79 14.34
CA ARG A 242 -6.54 4.93 13.69
C ARG A 242 -5.83 6.24 14.07
N THR A 243 -5.95 6.71 15.32
CA THR A 243 -5.39 8.01 15.71
C THR A 243 -3.86 8.08 15.57
N GLY A 244 -3.17 6.94 15.65
CA GLY A 244 -1.72 6.83 15.39
C GLY A 244 -1.32 7.12 13.94
N TYR A 245 -2.25 7.00 12.98
CA TYR A 245 -2.02 7.29 11.56
C TYR A 245 -2.24 8.76 11.18
N ALA A 246 -2.69 9.62 12.11
CA ALA A 246 -3.03 11.01 11.77
C ALA A 246 -1.86 11.80 11.13
N GLY A 247 -0.61 11.47 11.49
CA GLY A 247 0.59 12.07 10.86
C GLY A 247 0.98 11.44 9.53
N ILE A 248 0.53 10.21 9.25
CA ILE A 248 0.77 9.48 8.00
C ILE A 248 -0.29 9.87 6.96
N ASP A 249 -1.55 9.96 7.38
CA ASP A 249 -2.71 10.30 6.54
C ASP A 249 -2.73 11.78 6.09
N SER A 250 -1.89 12.62 6.71
CA SER A 250 -1.78 14.05 6.38
C SER A 250 -0.35 14.56 6.48
N SER A 251 0.27 14.77 5.33
CA SER A 251 1.52 15.52 5.20
C SER A 251 1.27 17.03 5.25
N SER A 252 2.20 17.77 5.84
CA SER A 252 2.18 19.24 5.84
C SER A 252 2.65 19.85 4.52
N SER A 253 3.38 19.09 3.70
CA SER A 253 3.84 19.56 2.38
C SER A 253 2.85 19.29 1.25
N ALA A 254 1.78 18.56 1.53
CA ALA A 254 0.74 18.25 0.55
C ALA A 254 -0.16 19.46 0.29
N GLY A 255 -0.31 19.84 -0.98
CA GLY A 255 -1.08 21.00 -1.41
C GLY A 255 -2.11 20.69 -2.50
N LEU A 256 -2.70 21.75 -3.06
CA LEU A 256 -3.67 21.64 -4.17
C LEU A 256 -3.05 21.02 -5.43
N ALA A 257 -1.77 21.27 -5.68
CA ALA A 257 -1.04 20.68 -6.80
C ALA A 257 -0.98 19.14 -6.68
N ASP A 258 -0.71 18.62 -5.48
CA ASP A 258 -0.71 17.17 -5.23
C ASP A 258 -2.10 16.57 -5.48
N LYS A 259 -3.16 17.19 -4.95
CA LYS A 259 -4.54 16.74 -5.20
C LYS A 259 -4.88 16.73 -6.69
N PHE A 260 -4.43 17.71 -7.46
CA PHE A 260 -4.62 17.75 -8.91
C PHE A 260 -3.82 16.66 -9.63
N ASN A 261 -2.57 16.43 -9.23
CA ASN A 261 -1.75 15.35 -9.78
C ASN A 261 -2.36 13.97 -9.48
N PHE A 262 -2.89 13.76 -8.26
CA PHE A 262 -3.62 12.53 -7.93
C PHE A 262 -4.90 12.37 -8.76
N LEU A 263 -5.61 13.45 -9.09
CA LEU A 263 -6.77 13.38 -9.98
C LEU A 263 -6.35 12.94 -11.39
N ILE A 264 -5.26 13.50 -11.94
CA ILE A 264 -4.71 13.08 -13.23
C ILE A 264 -4.28 11.61 -13.17
N PHE A 265 -3.54 11.23 -12.13
CA PHE A 265 -3.11 9.85 -11.90
C PHE A 265 -4.29 8.89 -11.82
N TYR A 266 -5.36 9.26 -11.12
CA TYR A 266 -6.57 8.45 -11.05
C TYR A 266 -7.21 8.23 -12.44
N LEU A 267 -7.26 9.27 -13.28
CA LEU A 267 -7.75 9.15 -14.65
C LEU A 267 -6.86 8.24 -15.52
N GLN A 268 -5.54 8.32 -15.34
CA GLN A 268 -4.59 7.43 -16.00
C GLN A 268 -4.77 5.97 -15.54
N GLU A 269 -4.93 5.75 -14.23
CA GLU A 269 -5.15 4.41 -13.68
C GLU A 269 -6.48 3.82 -14.16
N LEU A 270 -7.55 4.61 -14.30
CA LEU A 270 -8.82 4.15 -14.89
C LEU A 270 -8.66 3.63 -16.32
N ILE A 271 -7.84 4.31 -17.14
CA ILE A 271 -7.54 3.86 -18.52
C ILE A 271 -6.74 2.57 -18.48
N LYS A 272 -5.73 2.49 -17.60
CA LYS A 272 -4.87 1.32 -17.43
C LYS A 272 -5.65 0.06 -17.05
N GLN A 273 -6.66 0.18 -16.17
CA GLN A 273 -7.49 -0.96 -15.75
C GLN A 273 -8.15 -1.70 -16.91
N PHE A 274 -8.60 -0.98 -17.96
CA PHE A 274 -9.42 -1.54 -19.04
C PHE A 274 -8.82 -1.39 -20.43
N THR A 275 -7.58 -0.90 -20.55
CA THR A 275 -6.97 -0.40 -21.81
C THR A 275 -7.70 0.80 -22.40
N TYR A 276 -7.08 1.48 -23.38
CA TYR A 276 -7.74 2.57 -24.11
C TYR A 276 -9.08 2.13 -24.73
N LEU A 277 -9.14 0.92 -25.30
CA LEU A 277 -10.34 0.41 -25.96
C LEU A 277 -11.48 0.15 -24.95
N GLY A 278 -11.18 -0.49 -23.82
CA GLY A 278 -12.18 -0.72 -22.78
C GLY A 278 -12.65 0.59 -22.14
N PHE A 279 -11.76 1.55 -21.96
CA PHE A 279 -12.10 2.87 -21.43
C PHE A 279 -13.07 3.64 -22.34
N LEU A 280 -12.99 3.51 -23.66
CA LEU A 280 -13.99 4.08 -24.58
C LEU A 280 -15.41 3.56 -24.27
N PHE A 281 -15.53 2.27 -23.94
CA PHE A 281 -16.81 1.70 -23.53
C PHE A 281 -17.24 2.13 -22.13
N VAL A 282 -16.31 2.44 -21.21
CA VAL A 282 -16.65 3.07 -19.92
C VAL A 282 -17.29 4.44 -20.15
N VAL A 283 -16.69 5.28 -21.01
CA VAL A 283 -17.22 6.61 -21.36
C VAL A 283 -18.59 6.50 -22.04
N LEU A 284 -18.75 5.56 -22.99
CA LEU A 284 -20.05 5.30 -23.60
C LEU A 284 -21.08 4.81 -22.57
N GLY A 285 -20.64 4.01 -21.60
CA GLY A 285 -21.42 3.53 -20.47
C GLY A 285 -21.98 4.63 -19.56
N LEU A 286 -21.16 5.65 -19.30
CA LEU A 286 -21.58 6.84 -18.54
C LEU A 286 -22.76 7.56 -19.19
N TYR A 287 -22.84 7.55 -20.52
CA TYR A 287 -24.01 8.02 -21.27
C TYR A 287 -25.14 6.98 -21.28
N ALA A 288 -24.82 5.73 -21.58
CA ALA A 288 -25.79 4.65 -21.75
C ALA A 288 -26.60 4.34 -20.48
N GLN A 289 -26.02 4.54 -19.29
CA GLN A 289 -26.75 4.32 -18.03
C GLN A 289 -28.03 5.15 -17.94
N PHE A 290 -28.07 6.36 -18.51
CA PHE A 290 -29.27 7.21 -18.48
C PHE A 290 -30.40 6.67 -19.36
N LYS A 291 -30.10 5.76 -20.29
CA LYS A 291 -31.09 5.06 -21.13
C LYS A 291 -31.59 3.78 -20.48
N TYR A 292 -30.70 3.04 -19.79
CA TYR A 292 -30.98 1.66 -19.38
C TYR A 292 -31.21 1.48 -17.88
N PHE A 293 -30.71 2.39 -17.04
CA PHE A 293 -30.77 2.25 -15.58
C PHE A 293 -31.78 3.22 -14.95
N GLN A 294 -32.31 2.81 -13.79
CA GLN A 294 -33.24 3.63 -13.02
C GLN A 294 -32.48 4.73 -12.27
N LYS A 295 -33.13 5.89 -12.05
CA LYS A 295 -32.51 7.05 -11.39
C LYS A 295 -31.83 6.74 -10.04
N PRO A 296 -32.44 5.96 -9.11
CA PRO A 296 -31.78 5.63 -7.85
C PRO A 296 -30.48 4.85 -8.04
N LEU A 297 -30.45 3.94 -9.02
CA LEU A 297 -29.26 3.17 -9.35
C LEU A 297 -28.16 4.08 -9.94
N ILE A 298 -28.52 4.99 -10.86
CA ILE A 298 -27.57 5.96 -11.43
C ILE A 298 -26.91 6.79 -10.33
N TYR A 299 -27.71 7.33 -9.40
CA TYR A 299 -27.17 8.11 -8.27
C TYR A 299 -26.29 7.28 -7.34
N ALA A 300 -26.69 6.04 -7.04
CA ALA A 300 -25.87 5.13 -6.25
C ALA A 300 -24.53 4.82 -6.93
N LEU A 301 -24.51 4.58 -8.24
CA LEU A 301 -23.27 4.35 -9.01
C LEU A 301 -22.35 5.57 -8.96
N PHE A 302 -22.86 6.78 -9.22
CA PHE A 302 -22.05 8.00 -9.15
C PHE A 302 -21.48 8.24 -7.75
N VAL A 303 -22.31 8.14 -6.71
CA VAL A 303 -21.86 8.38 -5.33
C VAL A 303 -20.87 7.31 -4.88
N GLY A 304 -21.09 6.04 -5.24
CA GLY A 304 -20.16 4.96 -4.94
C GLY A 304 -18.81 5.16 -5.62
N PHE A 305 -18.83 5.55 -6.90
CA PHE A 305 -17.64 5.82 -7.70
C PHE A 305 -16.82 6.97 -7.11
N PHE A 306 -17.46 8.12 -6.82
CA PHE A 306 -16.77 9.29 -6.28
C PHE A 306 -16.41 9.15 -4.80
N GLY A 307 -17.12 8.34 -4.02
CA GLY A 307 -16.85 8.12 -2.60
C GLY A 307 -15.48 7.51 -2.34
N ASN A 308 -15.12 6.45 -3.06
CA ASN A 308 -13.81 5.80 -2.94
C ASN A 308 -12.73 6.42 -3.83
N SER A 309 -13.05 7.41 -4.67
CA SER A 309 -12.08 8.13 -5.50
C SER A 309 -11.92 9.60 -5.08
N PHE A 310 -12.76 10.48 -5.62
CA PHE A 310 -12.66 11.92 -5.41
C PHE A 310 -12.82 12.36 -3.94
N LEU A 311 -13.79 11.82 -3.20
CA LEU A 311 -13.97 12.18 -1.79
C LEU A 311 -12.75 11.75 -0.96
N LEU A 312 -12.22 10.56 -1.21
CA LEU A 312 -11.01 10.09 -0.54
C LEU A 312 -9.81 11.02 -0.81
N LEU A 313 -9.62 11.47 -2.05
CA LEU A 313 -8.60 12.46 -2.44
C LEU A 313 -8.77 13.81 -1.74
N LEU A 314 -10.01 14.20 -1.42
CA LEU A 314 -10.26 15.42 -0.66
C LEU A 314 -9.91 15.25 0.82
N LEU A 315 -10.20 14.08 1.39
CA LEU A 315 -10.00 13.77 2.81
C LEU A 315 -8.53 13.50 3.18
N LEU A 316 -7.77 12.90 2.27
CA LEU A 316 -6.34 12.63 2.47
C LEU A 316 -5.47 13.79 1.98
N ASN A 317 -4.34 13.99 2.64
CA ASN A 317 -3.34 15.00 2.28
C ASN A 317 -1.98 14.32 2.08
N PHE A 318 -1.87 13.53 1.01
CA PHE A 318 -0.62 12.90 0.62
C PHE A 318 0.19 13.80 -0.31
N ASP A 319 1.52 13.77 -0.16
CA ASP A 319 2.42 14.24 -1.20
C ASP A 319 2.31 13.32 -2.43
N PHE A 320 2.33 13.91 -3.62
CA PHE A 320 2.30 13.14 -4.85
C PHE A 320 3.67 12.48 -5.09
N GLU A 321 3.80 11.24 -4.60
CA GLU A 321 5.04 10.45 -4.61
C GLU A 321 4.77 9.01 -5.07
N ILE A 322 5.81 8.29 -5.49
CA ILE A 322 5.71 6.90 -5.97
C ILE A 322 4.99 5.98 -4.97
N LEU A 323 5.32 6.06 -3.68
CA LEU A 323 4.71 5.21 -2.66
C LEU A 323 3.22 5.56 -2.44
N ASN A 324 2.91 6.85 -2.30
CA ASN A 324 1.53 7.31 -2.07
C ASN A 324 0.63 7.04 -3.29
N THR A 325 1.15 7.13 -4.50
CA THR A 325 0.41 6.75 -5.72
C THR A 325 0.14 5.24 -5.78
N ALA A 326 1.09 4.40 -5.35
CA ALA A 326 0.87 2.97 -5.20
C ALA A 326 -0.24 2.67 -4.19
N ILE A 327 -0.19 3.26 -2.99
CA ILE A 327 -1.22 3.13 -1.93
C ILE A 327 -2.60 3.58 -2.44
N MET A 328 -2.68 4.76 -3.06
CA MET A 328 -3.95 5.31 -3.54
C MET A 328 -4.60 4.44 -4.61
N SER A 329 -3.82 3.79 -5.48
CA SER A 329 -4.35 2.92 -6.54
C SER A 329 -5.25 1.81 -5.99
N VAL A 330 -4.89 1.28 -4.82
CA VAL A 330 -5.58 0.16 -4.16
C VAL A 330 -6.91 0.59 -3.54
N TYR A 331 -7.02 1.85 -3.13
CA TYR A 331 -8.26 2.37 -2.55
C TYR A 331 -9.37 2.58 -3.59
N PHE A 332 -9.02 2.63 -4.87
CA PHE A 332 -9.96 2.87 -5.97
C PHE A 332 -10.70 1.63 -6.47
N LEU A 333 -10.51 0.44 -5.88
CA LEU A 333 -11.06 -0.81 -6.42
C LEU A 333 -12.60 -0.83 -6.57
N ILE A 334 -13.33 -0.21 -5.64
CA ILE A 334 -14.78 -0.06 -5.75
C ILE A 334 -15.15 0.80 -6.97
N SER A 335 -14.40 1.89 -7.23
CA SER A 335 -14.66 2.75 -8.38
C SER A 335 -14.33 2.04 -9.70
N TYR A 336 -13.28 1.21 -9.73
CA TYR A 336 -12.95 0.36 -10.88
C TYR A 336 -14.05 -0.68 -11.14
N GLY A 337 -14.59 -1.29 -10.09
CA GLY A 337 -15.72 -2.22 -10.23
C GLY A 337 -16.97 -1.51 -10.80
N ILE A 338 -17.26 -0.28 -10.38
CA ILE A 338 -18.34 0.53 -10.95
C ILE A 338 -18.04 0.92 -12.41
N ALA A 339 -16.80 1.27 -12.74
CA ALA A 339 -16.38 1.53 -14.11
C ALA A 339 -16.57 0.29 -15.00
N SER A 340 -16.40 -0.93 -14.49
CA SER A 340 -16.72 -2.16 -15.23
C SER A 340 -18.23 -2.33 -15.53
N LEU A 341 -19.11 -1.82 -14.65
CA LEU A 341 -20.56 -1.76 -14.91
C LEU A 341 -20.86 -0.78 -16.04
N TRP A 342 -20.16 0.36 -16.09
CA TRP A 342 -20.27 1.30 -17.20
C TRP A 342 -19.70 0.73 -18.49
N LEU A 343 -18.53 0.08 -18.48
CA LEU A 343 -18.01 -0.66 -19.64
C LEU A 343 -19.08 -1.62 -20.20
N SER A 344 -19.74 -2.36 -19.31
CA SER A 344 -20.83 -3.27 -19.67
C SER A 344 -22.04 -2.54 -20.28
N ALA A 345 -22.46 -1.42 -19.69
CA ALA A 345 -23.55 -0.60 -20.22
C ALA A 345 -23.22 0.00 -21.60
N GLY A 346 -21.96 0.39 -21.83
CA GLY A 346 -21.46 0.89 -23.11
C GLY A 346 -21.48 -0.20 -24.18
N LEU A 347 -20.98 -1.40 -23.88
CA LEU A 347 -21.07 -2.55 -24.77
C LEU A 347 -22.52 -2.93 -25.07
N TYR A 348 -23.40 -2.87 -24.07
CA TYR A 348 -24.83 -3.11 -24.26
C TYR A 348 -25.47 -2.07 -25.15
N HIS A 349 -25.04 -0.80 -25.06
CA HIS A 349 -25.52 0.22 -25.98
C HIS A 349 -25.15 -0.11 -27.43
N CYS A 350 -23.91 -0.52 -27.68
CA CYS A 350 -23.48 -0.97 -29.02
C CYS A 350 -24.26 -2.20 -29.49
N TYR A 351 -24.52 -3.16 -28.60
CA TYR A 351 -25.31 -4.34 -28.91
C TYR A 351 -26.74 -3.96 -29.37
N ILE A 352 -27.40 -3.05 -28.64
CA ILE A 352 -28.75 -2.59 -29.01
C ILE A 352 -28.73 -1.88 -30.37
N LEU A 353 -27.80 -0.94 -30.57
CA LEU A 353 -27.66 -0.22 -31.85
C LEU A 353 -27.41 -1.19 -33.03
N LEU A 354 -26.59 -2.21 -32.83
CA LEU A 354 -26.36 -3.24 -33.85
C LEU A 354 -27.64 -4.05 -34.11
N SER A 355 -28.32 -4.48 -33.04
CA SER A 355 -29.51 -5.32 -33.13
C SER A 355 -30.70 -4.63 -33.81
N GLU A 356 -30.81 -3.31 -33.66
CA GLU A 356 -31.85 -2.47 -34.26
C GLU A 356 -31.47 -1.98 -35.67
N SER A 357 -30.22 -2.16 -36.09
CA SER A 357 -29.75 -1.74 -37.41
C SER A 357 -30.15 -2.70 -38.54
N ASN A 358 -30.20 -2.18 -39.77
CA ASN A 358 -30.35 -3.01 -40.98
C ASN A 358 -29.20 -4.00 -41.20
N PHE A 359 -28.11 -3.90 -40.42
CA PHE A 359 -26.95 -4.78 -40.48
C PHE A 359 -27.02 -5.94 -39.45
N SER A 360 -28.14 -6.08 -38.73
CA SER A 360 -28.33 -7.17 -37.77
C SER A 360 -28.48 -8.52 -38.49
N THR A 361 -27.41 -9.31 -38.49
CA THR A 361 -27.36 -10.66 -39.05
C THR A 361 -26.71 -11.62 -38.04
N PRO A 362 -26.88 -12.95 -38.21
CA PRO A 362 -26.16 -13.93 -37.40
C PRO A 362 -24.64 -13.73 -37.43
N GLU A 363 -24.09 -13.33 -38.58
CA GLU A 363 -22.66 -13.06 -38.78
C GLU A 363 -22.21 -11.82 -38.00
N THR A 364 -22.98 -10.73 -38.02
CA THR A 364 -22.62 -9.52 -37.26
C THR A 364 -22.76 -9.74 -35.74
N THR A 365 -23.73 -10.55 -35.30
CA THR A 365 -23.85 -10.97 -33.89
C THR A 365 -22.67 -11.85 -33.46
N LYS A 366 -22.23 -12.77 -34.32
CA LYS A 366 -21.03 -13.59 -34.09
C LYS A 366 -19.78 -12.72 -34.02
N PHE A 367 -19.64 -11.76 -34.94
CA PHE A 367 -18.53 -10.80 -34.93
C PHE A 367 -18.51 -9.97 -33.64
N PHE A 368 -19.66 -9.46 -33.19
CA PHE A 368 -19.77 -8.76 -31.90
C PHE A 368 -19.32 -9.64 -30.73
N THR A 369 -19.71 -10.91 -30.71
CA THR A 369 -19.29 -11.88 -29.68
C THR A 369 -17.78 -12.11 -29.68
N ILE A 370 -17.18 -12.23 -30.87
CA ILE A 370 -15.73 -12.35 -31.03
C ILE A 370 -15.03 -11.07 -30.54
N ALA A 371 -15.51 -9.89 -30.93
CA ALA A 371 -14.95 -8.61 -30.50
C ALA A 371 -15.00 -8.44 -28.97
N CYS A 372 -16.12 -8.80 -28.33
CA CYS A 372 -16.26 -8.85 -26.87
C CYS A 372 -15.23 -9.79 -26.22
N SER A 373 -15.02 -10.97 -26.80
CA SER A 373 -14.05 -11.94 -26.28
C SER A 373 -12.60 -11.44 -26.43
N LEU A 374 -12.29 -10.81 -27.57
CA LEU A 374 -11.00 -10.19 -27.83
C LEU A 374 -10.71 -9.02 -26.88
N LEU A 375 -11.72 -8.25 -26.45
CA LEU A 375 -11.55 -7.21 -25.45
C LEU A 375 -11.10 -7.77 -24.10
N VAL A 376 -11.72 -8.87 -23.64
CA VAL A 376 -11.31 -9.54 -22.38
C VAL A 376 -9.89 -10.09 -22.50
N ILE A 377 -9.56 -10.73 -23.62
CA ILE A 377 -8.21 -11.23 -23.89
C ILE A 377 -7.21 -10.08 -23.90
N LEU A 378 -7.54 -8.96 -24.53
CA LEU A 378 -6.69 -7.77 -24.56
C LEU A 378 -6.41 -7.26 -23.14
N VAL A 379 -7.44 -7.05 -22.32
CA VAL A 379 -7.28 -6.64 -20.91
C VAL A 379 -6.41 -7.62 -20.14
N PHE A 380 -6.66 -8.92 -20.27
CA PHE A 380 -5.86 -9.97 -19.64
C PHE A 380 -4.39 -9.92 -20.07
N THR A 381 -4.10 -9.91 -21.37
CA THR A 381 -2.72 -9.94 -21.89
C THR A 381 -1.94 -8.67 -21.56
N THR A 382 -2.57 -7.50 -21.57
CA THR A 382 -1.93 -6.23 -21.20
C THR A 382 -1.52 -6.19 -19.73
N ASN A 383 -2.31 -6.84 -18.86
CA ASN A 383 -2.08 -6.81 -17.42
C ASN A 383 -1.36 -8.05 -16.87
N LEU A 384 -1.12 -9.07 -17.70
CA LEU A 384 -0.54 -10.34 -17.29
C LEU A 384 0.89 -10.19 -16.76
N SER A 385 1.77 -9.45 -17.44
CA SER A 385 3.18 -9.35 -17.04
C SER A 385 3.36 -8.71 -15.66
N SER A 386 2.51 -7.73 -15.32
CA SER A 386 2.59 -7.04 -14.03
C SER A 386 1.95 -7.81 -12.88
N ASN A 387 1.10 -8.81 -13.18
CA ASN A 387 0.33 -9.55 -12.17
C ASN A 387 0.69 -11.03 -12.08
N TYR A 388 1.44 -11.58 -13.02
CA TYR A 388 1.94 -12.94 -12.92
C TYR A 388 3.17 -13.00 -12.00
N ARG A 389 2.92 -13.24 -10.71
CA ARG A 389 3.92 -13.22 -9.63
C ARG A 389 4.23 -14.61 -9.07
N HIS A 390 3.99 -15.68 -9.82
CA HIS A 390 4.25 -17.07 -9.35
C HIS A 390 5.70 -17.28 -8.91
N ASN A 391 6.65 -16.69 -9.65
CA ASN A 391 8.08 -16.77 -9.38
C ASN A 391 8.59 -15.58 -8.55
N TYR A 392 7.69 -14.81 -7.91
CA TYR A 392 8.10 -13.73 -7.03
C TYR A 392 8.78 -14.29 -5.79
N ASP A 393 9.98 -13.79 -5.50
CA ASP A 393 10.79 -14.23 -4.37
C ASP A 393 11.53 -13.10 -3.66
N TRP A 394 11.27 -11.83 -4.00
CA TRP A 394 11.99 -10.67 -3.48
C TRP A 394 11.93 -10.62 -1.94
N GLY A 395 10.72 -10.70 -1.35
CA GLY A 395 10.52 -10.64 0.11
C GLY A 395 11.29 -11.73 0.86
N SER A 396 11.21 -12.97 0.36
CA SER A 396 11.95 -14.11 0.92
C SER A 396 13.46 -13.95 0.76
N ARG A 397 13.95 -13.60 -0.43
CA ARG A 397 15.38 -13.41 -0.68
C ARG A 397 15.97 -12.32 0.19
N TYR A 398 15.28 -11.18 0.32
CA TYR A 398 15.68 -10.12 1.22
C TYR A 398 15.80 -10.62 2.66
N ALA A 399 14.75 -11.26 3.18
CA ALA A 399 14.74 -11.77 4.55
C ALA A 399 15.84 -12.82 4.80
N HIS A 400 16.06 -13.75 3.87
CA HIS A 400 17.15 -14.73 3.97
C HIS A 400 18.52 -14.06 3.95
N THR A 401 18.71 -13.05 3.10
CA THR A 401 20.01 -12.36 3.00
C THR A 401 20.33 -11.61 4.30
N VAL A 402 19.34 -10.91 4.86
CA VAL A 402 19.48 -10.24 6.16
C VAL A 402 19.69 -11.24 7.29
N LEU A 403 18.88 -12.28 7.40
CA LEU A 403 18.98 -13.24 8.50
C LEU A 403 20.28 -14.03 8.45
N ASN A 404 20.76 -14.42 7.26
CA ASN A 404 21.97 -15.24 7.12
C ASN A 404 23.27 -14.44 7.31
N SER A 405 23.24 -13.11 7.16
CA SER A 405 24.42 -12.27 7.42
C SER A 405 24.71 -12.06 8.91
N LEU A 406 23.73 -12.34 9.78
CA LEU A 406 23.86 -12.10 11.22
C LEU A 406 24.68 -13.20 11.92
N PRO A 407 25.49 -12.86 12.94
CA PRO A 407 26.14 -13.87 13.77
C PRO A 407 25.11 -14.71 14.53
N LYS A 408 25.57 -15.84 15.07
CA LYS A 408 24.73 -16.73 15.88
C LYS A 408 24.20 -15.99 17.13
N ASP A 409 22.95 -16.27 17.50
CA ASP A 409 22.28 -15.75 18.71
C ASP A 409 22.15 -14.20 18.74
N ALA A 410 22.14 -13.55 17.57
CA ALA A 410 22.00 -12.09 17.45
C ALA A 410 20.60 -11.59 17.85
N VAL A 411 20.50 -10.29 18.16
CA VAL A 411 19.23 -9.55 18.27
C VAL A 411 19.10 -8.66 17.04
N LEU A 412 17.97 -8.75 16.34
CA LEU A 412 17.66 -7.90 15.19
C LEU A 412 16.48 -6.97 15.54
N LEU A 413 16.78 -5.68 15.60
CA LEU A 413 15.82 -4.59 15.73
C LEU A 413 15.28 -4.25 14.34
N LEU A 414 13.97 -4.40 14.16
CA LEU A 414 13.27 -4.12 12.92
C LEU A 414 12.47 -2.82 13.01
N GLY A 415 12.71 -1.92 12.06
CA GLY A 415 11.87 -0.79 11.71
C GLY A 415 11.18 -1.02 10.36
N GLY A 416 9.96 -0.49 10.20
CA GLY A 416 9.17 -0.61 8.96
C GLY A 416 8.24 -1.83 8.93
N ASP A 417 7.07 -1.66 8.30
CA ASP A 417 6.05 -2.70 8.21
C ASP A 417 6.49 -3.85 7.29
N ILE A 418 7.24 -3.55 6.23
CA ILE A 418 7.71 -4.53 5.24
C ILE A 418 8.78 -5.43 5.83
N GLU A 419 9.76 -4.88 6.53
CA GLU A 419 10.82 -5.66 7.15
C GLU A 419 10.27 -6.53 8.28
N ILE A 420 9.36 -5.98 9.09
CA ILE A 420 8.66 -6.76 10.11
C ILE A 420 7.86 -7.89 9.47
N GLY A 421 7.10 -7.61 8.40
CA GLY A 421 6.30 -8.62 7.71
C GLY A 421 7.14 -9.72 7.06
N THR A 422 8.13 -9.35 6.26
CA THR A 422 8.95 -10.29 5.47
C THR A 422 9.90 -11.11 6.34
N ILE A 423 10.67 -10.46 7.23
CA ILE A 423 11.61 -11.14 8.14
C ILE A 423 10.83 -11.89 9.22
N GLY A 424 9.75 -11.31 9.74
CA GLY A 424 8.87 -11.97 10.70
C GLY A 424 8.27 -13.26 10.15
N TYR A 425 7.74 -13.24 8.92
CA TYR A 425 7.24 -14.45 8.24
C TYR A 425 8.34 -15.50 8.11
N THR A 426 9.48 -15.12 7.53
CA THR A 426 10.59 -16.04 7.21
C THR A 426 11.18 -16.66 8.49
N SER A 427 11.32 -15.88 9.56
CA SER A 427 11.86 -16.38 10.83
C SER A 427 10.84 -17.16 11.64
N LEU A 428 9.63 -16.64 11.85
CA LEU A 428 8.67 -17.20 12.79
C LEU A 428 7.81 -18.33 12.20
N ILE A 429 7.53 -18.27 10.89
CA ILE A 429 6.69 -19.28 10.22
C ILE A 429 7.56 -20.31 9.49
N GLU A 430 8.54 -19.87 8.72
CA GLU A 430 9.45 -20.78 7.99
C GLU A 430 10.60 -21.30 8.86
N SER A 431 10.73 -20.82 10.10
CA SER A 431 11.76 -21.25 11.07
C SER A 431 13.19 -21.02 10.58
N VAL A 432 13.42 -19.96 9.82
CA VAL A 432 14.76 -19.56 9.35
C VAL A 432 15.46 -18.76 10.45
N ARG A 433 16.68 -19.16 10.81
CA ARG A 433 17.47 -18.50 11.87
C ARG A 433 16.67 -18.28 13.17
N PRO A 434 16.08 -19.33 13.77
CA PRO A 434 15.29 -19.19 15.01
C PRO A 434 16.15 -18.80 16.22
N ASP A 435 17.48 -18.81 16.08
CA ASP A 435 18.43 -18.29 17.06
C ASP A 435 18.47 -16.75 17.10
N VAL A 436 18.06 -16.08 16.01
CA VAL A 436 18.01 -14.61 15.95
C VAL A 436 16.74 -14.12 16.64
N ARG A 437 16.91 -13.29 17.67
CA ARG A 437 15.78 -12.68 18.38
C ARG A 437 15.30 -11.45 17.62
N LEU A 438 14.04 -11.46 17.19
CA LEU A 438 13.41 -10.32 16.54
C LEU A 438 12.76 -9.37 17.55
N LEU A 439 13.02 -8.08 17.41
CA LEU A 439 12.42 -7.02 18.19
C LEU A 439 11.94 -5.90 17.28
N SER A 440 10.80 -5.29 17.58
CA SER A 440 10.37 -4.07 16.88
C SER A 440 11.04 -2.88 17.55
N LYS A 441 11.67 -1.98 16.77
CA LYS A 441 12.39 -0.80 17.28
C LYS A 441 11.55 0.01 18.27
N ILE A 442 10.27 0.19 17.95
CA ILE A 442 9.31 0.93 18.79
C ILE A 442 8.32 0.03 19.52
N SER A 443 8.68 -1.24 19.73
CA SER A 443 7.91 -2.22 20.52
C SER A 443 6.46 -2.42 20.05
N LEU A 444 6.21 -2.28 18.74
CA LEU A 444 4.87 -2.30 18.18
C LEU A 444 4.31 -3.71 18.02
N ILE A 445 5.02 -4.60 17.32
CA ILE A 445 4.42 -5.81 16.72
C ILE A 445 4.71 -7.10 17.48
N PHE A 446 5.97 -7.48 17.66
CA PHE A 446 6.33 -8.79 18.26
C PHE A 446 5.98 -8.89 19.75
N ARG A 447 5.70 -10.12 20.20
CA ARG A 447 5.39 -10.46 21.61
C ARG A 447 6.43 -9.95 22.60
N ASP A 448 7.72 -10.16 22.31
CA ASP A 448 8.85 -9.85 23.19
C ASP A 448 9.17 -8.34 23.26
N ARG A 449 8.15 -7.49 23.40
CA ARG A 449 8.27 -6.04 23.39
C ARG A 449 9.03 -5.52 24.62
N LEU A 450 9.80 -4.45 24.42
CA LEU A 450 10.55 -3.80 25.51
C LEU A 450 9.64 -2.96 26.41
N TYR A 451 8.56 -2.42 25.84
CA TYR A 451 7.57 -1.60 26.55
C TYR A 451 6.21 -1.68 25.85
N ASN A 452 5.14 -1.24 26.54
CA ASN A 452 3.84 -1.05 25.90
C ASN A 452 3.82 0.31 25.19
N PRO A 453 3.75 0.36 23.84
CA PRO A 453 3.79 1.61 23.08
C PRO A 453 2.58 2.51 23.33
N SER A 454 1.48 1.97 23.87
CA SER A 454 0.28 2.74 24.23
C SER A 454 0.41 3.45 25.59
N LEU A 455 1.43 3.11 26.39
CA LEU A 455 1.63 3.66 27.75
C LEU A 455 2.77 4.67 27.86
N ILE A 456 3.67 4.73 26.86
CA ILE A 456 4.75 5.72 26.84
C ILE A 456 4.21 7.13 26.56
N LYS A 457 4.80 8.14 27.20
CA LYS A 457 4.33 9.54 27.09
C LYS A 457 4.80 10.20 25.81
N ASN A 458 6.01 9.88 25.38
CA ASN A 458 6.64 10.44 24.18
C ASN A 458 7.62 9.43 23.56
N LYS A 459 8.13 9.75 22.37
CA LYS A 459 9.08 8.89 21.64
C LYS A 459 10.42 8.77 22.36
N GLU A 460 10.86 9.84 23.04
CA GLU A 460 12.13 9.92 23.78
C GLU A 460 12.20 8.87 24.90
N GLU A 461 11.11 8.66 25.63
CA GLU A 461 11.01 7.64 26.68
C GLU A 461 11.23 6.23 26.10
N GLY A 462 10.58 5.92 24.96
CA GLY A 462 10.78 4.66 24.25
C GLY A 462 12.23 4.50 23.74
N ALA A 463 12.81 5.56 23.19
CA ALA A 463 14.20 5.59 22.74
C ALA A 463 15.18 5.36 23.89
N ALA A 464 14.92 5.94 25.07
CA ALA A 464 15.73 5.74 26.27
C ALA A 464 15.67 4.29 26.77
N ILE A 465 14.49 3.66 26.77
CA ILE A 465 14.33 2.24 27.14
C ILE A 465 15.09 1.35 26.15
N LEU A 466 14.94 1.59 24.85
CA LEU A 466 15.65 0.86 23.81
C LEU A 466 17.16 1.01 23.97
N LYS A 467 17.66 2.23 24.16
CA LYS A 467 19.08 2.51 24.38
C LYS A 467 19.60 1.76 25.62
N ASN A 468 18.87 1.80 26.73
CA ASN A 468 19.25 1.07 27.94
C ASN A 468 19.25 -0.46 27.71
N TYR A 469 18.29 -0.98 26.95
CA TYR A 469 18.29 -2.40 26.57
C TYR A 469 19.54 -2.77 25.77
N ILE A 470 19.87 -2.00 24.73
CA ILE A 470 21.03 -2.23 23.86
C ILE A 470 22.34 -2.21 24.66
N LEU A 471 22.50 -1.25 25.57
CA LEU A 471 23.71 -1.13 26.40
C LEU A 471 23.90 -2.29 27.39
N ASN A 472 22.81 -2.98 27.77
CA ASN A 472 22.85 -4.09 28.71
C ASN A 472 22.74 -5.47 28.03
N GLU A 473 22.48 -5.51 26.73
CA GLU A 473 22.35 -6.74 25.96
C GLU A 473 23.74 -7.36 25.70
N LYS A 474 23.86 -8.65 25.99
CA LYS A 474 25.12 -9.40 25.81
C LYS A 474 25.25 -9.97 24.40
N ARG A 475 24.11 -10.16 23.73
CA ARG A 475 24.06 -10.62 22.35
C ARG A 475 24.46 -9.50 21.40
N PRO A 476 25.06 -9.82 20.24
CA PRO A 476 25.25 -8.84 19.17
C PRO A 476 23.92 -8.25 18.73
N VAL A 477 23.78 -6.92 18.82
CA VAL A 477 22.56 -6.20 18.41
C VAL A 477 22.76 -5.59 17.03
N TYR A 478 21.81 -5.84 16.15
CA TYR A 478 21.75 -5.31 14.80
C TYR A 478 20.42 -4.61 14.56
N THR A 479 20.40 -3.69 13.59
CA THR A 479 19.20 -2.95 13.17
C THR A 479 19.21 -2.75 11.66
N ASN A 480 18.04 -2.75 11.03
CA ASN A 480 17.87 -2.38 9.62
C ASN A 480 17.61 -0.86 9.43
N ASP A 481 17.75 -0.07 10.49
CA ASP A 481 17.44 1.36 10.55
C ASP A 481 18.37 2.09 11.54
N ASP A 482 18.65 3.39 11.38
CA ASP A 482 19.60 4.10 12.24
C ASP A 482 19.02 4.37 13.65
N PRO A 483 19.74 4.03 14.73
CA PRO A 483 19.27 4.25 16.10
C PRO A 483 19.49 5.65 16.66
N ASN A 484 20.51 6.36 16.16
CA ASN A 484 20.98 7.62 16.78
C ASN A 484 20.58 8.84 15.96
N ASN A 485 20.00 8.62 14.79
CA ASN A 485 19.40 9.65 13.99
C ASN A 485 17.92 9.31 13.85
N GLU A 486 17.07 10.02 14.59
CA GLU A 486 15.61 9.85 14.57
C GLU A 486 14.98 10.06 13.17
N PHE A 487 15.80 10.36 12.14
CA PHE A 487 15.38 10.68 10.78
C PHE A 487 16.32 10.15 9.68
N ALA A 488 17.20 9.17 9.94
CA ALA A 488 18.01 8.59 8.86
C ALA A 488 17.33 7.37 8.23
N ASN A 489 16.72 7.56 7.06
CA ASN A 489 16.30 6.49 6.16
C ASN A 489 17.52 5.70 5.67
N ASN A 490 17.97 4.71 6.45
CA ASN A 490 18.96 3.73 6.01
C ASN A 490 18.33 2.37 6.12
N HIS A 491 17.44 2.10 5.17
CA HIS A 491 16.66 0.88 5.15
C HIS A 491 17.49 -0.26 4.54
N TRP A 492 17.18 -1.50 4.89
CA TRP A 492 17.62 -2.73 4.21
C TRP A 492 19.01 -3.31 4.54
N LEU A 493 19.97 -2.53 5.02
CA LEU A 493 21.27 -3.06 5.48
C LEU A 493 21.33 -3.16 7.01
N THR A 494 21.79 -4.30 7.50
CA THR A 494 21.97 -4.49 8.95
C THR A 494 23.20 -3.72 9.43
N LYS A 495 22.98 -2.79 10.36
CA LYS A 495 24.04 -2.09 11.09
C LYS A 495 24.19 -2.72 12.47
N SER A 496 25.42 -2.92 12.93
CA SER A 496 25.70 -3.35 14.31
C SER A 496 25.76 -2.18 15.27
N PHE A 497 25.37 -2.39 16.52
CA PHE A 497 25.65 -1.45 17.60
C PHE A 497 26.94 -1.82 18.32
N ASN A 498 27.79 -0.84 18.61
CA ASN A 498 28.90 -1.01 19.54
C ASN A 498 28.62 -0.21 20.83
N ALA A 499 28.43 -0.93 21.94
CA ALA A 499 28.17 -0.35 23.25
C ALA A 499 29.40 0.31 23.91
N GLU A 500 30.62 0.01 23.42
CA GLU A 500 31.89 0.52 23.97
C GLU A 500 32.39 1.81 23.29
N ALA A 501 31.72 2.27 22.22
CA ALA A 501 32.05 3.54 21.59
C ALA A 501 31.64 4.72 22.51
N SER A 502 32.59 5.58 22.85
CA SER A 502 32.41 6.74 23.76
C SER A 502 31.50 7.85 23.20
N SER A 503 31.13 7.74 21.93
CA SER A 503 30.07 8.45 21.23
C SER A 503 29.13 7.39 20.68
N GLY A 504 27.84 7.66 20.50
CA GLY A 504 26.87 6.74 19.88
C GLY A 504 27.18 6.40 18.42
N ASP A 505 28.40 5.95 18.14
CA ASP A 505 28.89 5.61 16.83
C ASP A 505 28.36 4.23 16.50
N THR A 506 27.32 4.20 15.68
CA THR A 506 26.89 3.00 14.97
C THR A 506 28.04 2.63 14.03
N LEU A 507 28.98 1.81 14.50
CA LEU A 507 30.00 1.25 13.63
C LEU A 507 29.30 0.34 12.62
N LEU A 508 29.38 0.71 11.35
CA LEU A 508 29.12 -0.20 10.24
C LEU A 508 30.16 -1.33 10.33
N HIS A 509 29.89 -2.37 11.13
CA HIS A 509 30.62 -3.61 10.99
C HIS A 509 30.17 -4.29 9.71
N LEU A 510 30.92 -3.94 8.67
CA LEU A 510 31.12 -4.69 7.44
C LEU A 510 31.54 -6.12 7.81
N TYR A 511 30.59 -6.98 8.16
CA TYR A 511 30.73 -8.35 7.67
C TYR A 511 30.66 -8.18 6.16
N SER A 512 31.81 -8.40 5.51
CA SER A 512 32.04 -8.44 4.07
C SER A 512 30.73 -8.43 3.30
N LEU A 513 30.47 -7.39 2.48
CA LEU A 513 29.39 -7.40 1.48
C LEU A 513 29.29 -8.82 0.96
N ASP A 514 28.28 -9.55 1.40
CA ASP A 514 28.13 -10.93 0.99
C ASP A 514 27.97 -10.84 -0.53
N GLU A 515 28.78 -11.59 -1.27
CA GLU A 515 28.64 -11.65 -2.72
C GLU A 515 27.18 -11.97 -3.07
N ASN A 516 26.49 -12.75 -2.22
CA ASN A 516 25.05 -13.00 -2.32
C ASN A 516 24.18 -11.73 -2.22
N TYR A 517 24.54 -10.75 -1.40
CA TYR A 517 23.80 -9.48 -1.26
C TYR A 517 23.99 -8.57 -2.48
N LEU A 518 25.22 -8.42 -2.97
CA LEU A 518 25.47 -7.70 -4.23
C LEU A 518 24.78 -8.41 -5.40
N LEU A 519 24.83 -9.75 -5.42
CA LEU A 519 24.20 -10.56 -6.44
C LEU A 519 22.68 -10.41 -6.39
N TYR A 520 22.11 -10.33 -5.19
CA TYR A 520 20.69 -10.07 -5.00
C TYR A 520 20.29 -8.73 -5.61
N ILE A 521 20.97 -7.63 -5.26
CA ILE A 521 20.69 -6.29 -5.82
C ILE A 521 20.72 -6.34 -7.35
N TYR A 522 21.76 -6.93 -7.91
CA TYR A 522 21.93 -7.05 -9.35
C TYR A 522 20.84 -7.89 -10.02
N GLN A 523 20.46 -9.04 -9.45
CA GLN A 523 19.48 -9.94 -10.09
C GLN A 523 18.07 -9.33 -10.24
N GLN A 524 17.78 -8.19 -9.63
CA GLN A 524 16.47 -7.51 -9.68
C GLN A 524 16.28 -6.61 -10.92
N HIS A 525 16.58 -7.10 -12.13
CA HIS A 525 16.59 -6.25 -13.34
C HIS A 525 15.24 -6.03 -14.05
N ASN A 526 14.13 -6.65 -13.61
CA ASN A 526 12.83 -6.55 -14.28
C ASN A 526 11.64 -6.46 -13.31
N ILE A 527 11.72 -5.55 -12.33
CA ILE A 527 10.61 -5.32 -11.41
C ILE A 527 9.61 -4.36 -12.05
N THR A 528 8.37 -4.81 -12.24
CA THR A 528 7.27 -4.00 -12.78
C THR A 528 6.29 -3.52 -11.73
N ASP A 529 6.28 -4.12 -10.54
CA ASP A 529 5.37 -3.71 -9.48
C ASP A 529 5.92 -2.48 -8.73
N PRO A 530 5.08 -1.46 -8.46
CA PRO A 530 5.55 -0.20 -7.86
C PRO A 530 6.21 -0.37 -6.48
N TRP A 531 5.65 -1.26 -5.64
CA TRP A 531 6.14 -1.50 -4.30
C TRP A 531 7.56 -2.09 -4.29
N THR A 532 7.81 -3.15 -5.05
CA THR A 532 9.14 -3.76 -5.11
C THR A 532 10.14 -2.84 -5.79
N ASN A 533 9.71 -2.03 -6.78
CA ASN A 533 10.60 -1.08 -7.43
C ASN A 533 11.03 0.05 -6.47
N PHE A 534 10.10 0.59 -5.68
CA PHE A 534 10.40 1.58 -4.65
C PHE A 534 11.41 1.04 -3.62
N HIS A 535 11.20 -0.18 -3.13
CA HIS A 535 12.10 -0.79 -2.14
C HIS A 535 13.46 -1.18 -2.73
N LYS A 536 13.51 -1.60 -4.00
CA LYS A 536 14.78 -1.76 -4.72
C LYS A 536 15.58 -0.45 -4.75
N LYS A 537 14.93 0.69 -5.02
CA LYS A 537 15.61 2.00 -5.03
C LYS A 537 16.17 2.34 -3.66
N GLN A 538 15.40 2.15 -2.59
CA GLN A 538 15.89 2.36 -1.23
C GLN A 538 17.07 1.44 -0.87
N LEU A 539 17.03 0.18 -1.31
CA LEU A 539 18.12 -0.78 -1.16
C LEU A 539 19.39 -0.30 -1.87
N LEU A 540 19.26 0.25 -3.09
CA LEU A 540 20.36 0.83 -3.86
C LEU A 540 20.96 2.06 -3.18
N THR A 541 20.11 2.98 -2.70
CA THR A 541 20.55 4.16 -1.94
C THR A 541 21.36 3.75 -0.72
N SER A 542 20.88 2.75 0.02
CA SER A 542 21.54 2.26 1.22
C SER A 542 22.84 1.48 0.92
N ALA A 543 22.94 0.87 -0.27
CA ALA A 543 24.14 0.19 -0.73
C ALA A 543 25.25 1.13 -1.23
N ALA A 544 24.95 2.40 -1.53
CA ALA A 544 25.91 3.33 -2.14
C ALA A 544 27.23 3.49 -1.34
N PRO A 545 27.24 3.66 -0.01
CA PRO A 545 28.48 3.70 0.78
C PRO A 545 29.36 2.47 0.60
N PHE A 546 28.74 1.29 0.56
CA PHE A 546 29.43 0.01 0.51
C PHE A 546 30.10 -0.22 -0.84
N VAL A 547 29.41 0.17 -1.91
CA VAL A 547 29.92 0.09 -3.27
C VAL A 547 31.18 0.95 -3.43
N ILE A 548 31.21 2.11 -2.78
CA ILE A 548 32.37 3.01 -2.74
C ILE A 548 33.53 2.38 -1.98
N GLU A 549 33.31 1.88 -0.76
CA GLU A 549 34.36 1.23 0.03
C GLU A 549 34.97 0.03 -0.71
N ALA A 550 34.15 -0.79 -1.36
CA ALA A 550 34.62 -1.90 -2.17
C ALA A 550 35.52 -1.43 -3.34
N LYS A 551 35.14 -0.33 -4.01
CA LYS A 551 35.93 0.25 -5.10
C LYS A 551 37.24 0.86 -4.61
N LEU A 552 37.22 1.57 -3.48
CA LEU A 552 38.41 2.15 -2.83
C LEU A 552 39.39 1.06 -2.37
N ALA A 553 38.87 -0.08 -1.92
CA ALA A 553 39.68 -1.26 -1.58
C ALA A 553 40.27 -1.98 -2.82
N GLY A 554 40.04 -1.48 -4.04
CA GLY A 554 40.57 -2.05 -5.28
C GLY A 554 39.77 -3.22 -5.84
N SER A 555 38.54 -3.46 -5.36
CA SER A 555 37.69 -4.54 -5.87
C SER A 555 37.25 -4.24 -7.31
N THR A 556 37.59 -5.14 -8.24
CA THR A 556 37.20 -5.07 -9.66
C THR A 556 36.25 -6.20 -9.98
N ASN A 557 34.98 -6.04 -9.59
CA ASN A 557 33.92 -7.00 -9.87
C ASN A 557 32.93 -6.40 -10.88
N LYS A 558 32.62 -7.13 -11.96
CA LYS A 558 31.60 -6.72 -12.95
C LYS A 558 30.24 -6.45 -12.31
N LEU A 559 29.93 -7.16 -11.23
CA LEU A 559 28.73 -6.99 -10.42
C LEU A 559 28.69 -5.60 -9.76
N LEU A 560 29.82 -5.18 -9.19
CA LEU A 560 29.96 -3.88 -8.55
C LEU A 560 29.77 -2.75 -9.56
N ASP A 561 30.40 -2.87 -10.74
CA ASP A 561 30.26 -1.88 -11.80
C ASP A 561 28.81 -1.78 -12.32
N ALA A 562 28.07 -2.90 -12.38
CA ALA A 562 26.66 -2.89 -12.75
C ALA A 562 25.77 -2.18 -11.71
N ILE A 563 26.02 -2.41 -10.42
CA ILE A 563 25.29 -1.73 -9.33
C ILE A 563 25.57 -0.23 -9.35
N ILE A 564 26.82 0.19 -9.61
CA ILE A 564 27.18 1.60 -9.79
C ILE A 564 26.35 2.23 -10.92
N ILE A 565 26.17 1.53 -12.04
CA ILE A 565 25.35 2.04 -13.15
C ILE A 565 23.90 2.25 -12.70
N GLU A 566 23.32 1.32 -11.92
CA GLU A 566 21.96 1.49 -11.38
C GLU A 566 21.86 2.67 -10.43
N ILE A 567 22.81 2.81 -9.49
CA ILE A 567 22.91 3.96 -8.56
C ILE A 567 22.95 5.27 -9.34
N MET A 568 23.76 5.34 -10.40
CA MET A 568 23.91 6.55 -11.20
C MET A 568 22.65 6.93 -12.00
N ASN A 569 21.63 6.07 -12.08
CA ASN A 569 20.39 6.34 -12.83
C ASN A 569 19.20 6.70 -11.93
N ASP A 570 19.40 6.75 -10.61
CA ASP A 570 18.40 7.17 -9.63
C ASP A 570 18.92 8.36 -8.84
N LEU A 571 18.09 9.42 -8.70
CA LEU A 571 18.53 10.67 -8.07
C LEU A 571 18.92 10.46 -6.60
N ASP A 572 18.11 9.71 -5.86
CA ASP A 572 18.30 9.50 -4.43
C ASP A 572 19.51 8.60 -4.14
N SER A 573 19.69 7.56 -4.96
CA SER A 573 20.89 6.72 -4.88
C SER A 573 22.15 7.48 -5.29
N LEU A 574 22.11 8.27 -6.37
CA LEU A 574 23.25 9.03 -6.86
C LEU A 574 23.69 10.13 -5.89
N GLN A 575 22.75 10.86 -5.27
CA GLN A 575 23.12 11.88 -4.29
C GLN A 575 23.78 11.27 -3.05
N ALA A 576 23.28 10.13 -2.56
CA ALA A 576 23.89 9.40 -1.43
C ALA A 576 25.30 8.92 -1.79
N PHE A 577 25.50 8.49 -3.03
CA PHE A 577 26.80 8.13 -3.57
C PHE A 577 27.77 9.32 -3.62
N ILE A 578 27.33 10.48 -4.13
CA ILE A 578 28.15 11.71 -4.16
C ILE A 578 28.53 12.14 -2.74
N GLU A 579 27.56 12.17 -1.82
CA GLU A 579 27.78 12.59 -0.44
C GLU A 579 28.81 11.69 0.26
N HIS A 580 28.74 10.39 0.02
CA HIS A 580 29.71 9.47 0.61
C HIS A 580 31.12 9.63 0.01
N LEU A 581 31.24 9.85 -1.31
CA LEU A 581 32.54 10.18 -1.93
C LEU A 581 33.16 11.45 -1.36
N ARG A 582 32.33 12.48 -1.11
CA ARG A 582 32.73 13.74 -0.49
C ARG A 582 33.28 13.51 0.91
N VAL A 583 32.53 12.80 1.77
CA VAL A 583 32.96 12.48 3.15
C VAL A 583 34.27 11.68 3.17
N ARG A 584 34.49 10.79 2.19
CA ARG A 584 35.71 9.98 2.08
C ARG A 584 36.86 10.67 1.35
N GLN A 585 36.69 11.90 0.88
CA GLN A 585 37.66 12.64 0.06
C GLN A 585 38.12 11.85 -1.19
N ALA A 586 37.25 10.99 -1.72
CA ALA A 586 37.52 10.11 -2.85
C ALA A 586 37.10 10.78 -4.18
N LEU A 587 37.63 11.98 -4.43
CA LEU A 587 37.08 12.92 -5.42
C LEU A 587 37.23 12.48 -6.89
N ASP A 588 38.14 11.54 -7.19
CA ASP A 588 38.44 11.07 -8.55
C ASP A 588 37.70 9.77 -8.95
N VAL A 589 36.94 9.17 -8.03
CA VAL A 589 36.22 7.91 -8.30
C VAL A 589 35.04 8.17 -9.24
N ALA A 590 34.80 7.22 -10.16
CA ALA A 590 33.64 7.22 -11.08
C ALA A 590 33.52 8.46 -11.99
N GLY A 591 34.65 9.06 -12.40
CA GLY A 591 34.66 10.20 -13.34
C GLY A 591 34.61 11.58 -12.68
N GLY A 592 34.64 11.63 -11.34
CA GLY A 592 34.77 12.85 -10.55
C GLY A 592 33.43 13.46 -10.12
N ILE A 593 33.43 14.15 -8.97
CA ILE A 593 32.20 14.74 -8.37
C ILE A 593 31.46 15.65 -9.35
N ASP A 594 32.16 16.52 -10.10
CA ASP A 594 31.50 17.46 -11.02
C ASP A 594 30.73 16.73 -12.15
N SER A 595 31.22 15.57 -12.61
CA SER A 595 30.52 14.74 -13.60
C SER A 595 29.27 14.10 -13.01
N LEU A 596 29.37 13.57 -11.80
CA LEU A 596 28.24 12.96 -11.08
C LEU A 596 27.15 13.99 -10.77
N VAL A 597 27.54 15.19 -10.33
CA VAL A 597 26.64 16.32 -10.08
C VAL A 597 25.93 16.75 -11.37
N SER A 598 26.64 16.80 -12.50
CA SER A 598 26.00 17.12 -13.80
C SER A 598 24.95 16.08 -14.19
N LYS A 599 25.18 14.80 -13.87
CA LYS A 599 24.19 13.74 -14.08
C LYS A 599 23.00 13.87 -13.12
N ALA A 600 23.25 14.20 -11.85
CA ALA A 600 22.22 14.43 -10.86
C ALA A 600 21.33 15.64 -11.21
N ASP A 601 21.89 16.71 -11.79
CA ASP A 601 21.14 17.86 -12.32
C ASP A 601 20.11 17.42 -13.39
N ALA A 602 20.50 16.51 -14.28
CA ALA A 602 19.58 15.98 -15.29
C ALA A 602 18.45 15.15 -14.66
N LEU A 603 18.77 14.32 -13.66
CA LEU A 603 17.78 13.50 -12.94
C LEU A 603 16.82 14.37 -12.12
N TYR A 604 17.30 15.43 -11.47
CA TYR A 604 16.50 16.39 -10.70
C TYR A 604 15.36 17.01 -11.52
N LEU A 605 15.62 17.33 -12.79
CA LEU A 605 14.62 17.91 -13.70
C LEU A 605 13.49 16.93 -14.04
N THR A 606 13.76 15.62 -14.02
CA THR A 606 12.78 14.58 -14.34
C THR A 606 12.10 13.97 -13.12
N SER A 607 12.64 14.19 -11.92
CA SER A 607 12.08 13.67 -10.68
C SER A 607 10.79 14.41 -10.30
N THR A 608 9.80 13.63 -9.88
CA THR A 608 8.53 14.12 -9.32
C THR A 608 8.50 14.09 -7.80
N ASP A 609 9.35 13.28 -7.17
CA ASP A 609 9.33 13.06 -5.73
C ASP A 609 9.98 14.24 -4.99
N LYS A 610 9.28 14.79 -3.99
CA LYS A 610 9.73 15.97 -3.24
C LYS A 610 10.97 15.69 -2.37
N PRO A 611 11.06 14.58 -1.60
CA PRO A 611 12.18 14.34 -0.70
C PRO A 611 13.52 14.16 -1.43
N PRO A 612 13.64 13.33 -2.49
CA PRO A 612 14.89 13.24 -3.26
C PRO A 612 15.34 14.58 -3.85
N LYS A 613 14.39 15.41 -4.31
CA LYS A 613 14.70 16.74 -4.84
C LYS A 613 15.21 17.70 -3.76
N ALA A 614 14.57 17.72 -2.61
CA ALA A 614 15.00 18.54 -1.47
C ALA A 614 16.37 18.11 -0.96
N ASN A 615 16.60 16.80 -0.80
CA ASN A 615 17.89 16.25 -0.41
C ASN A 615 19.00 16.59 -1.44
N TYR A 616 18.69 16.59 -2.73
CA TYR A 616 19.66 16.97 -3.76
C TYR A 616 20.04 18.45 -3.67
N LEU A 617 19.06 19.33 -3.45
CA LEU A 617 19.30 20.75 -3.22
C LEU A 617 20.14 20.98 -1.95
N GLN A 618 19.92 20.19 -0.90
CA GLN A 618 20.77 20.21 0.28
C GLN A 618 22.21 19.81 -0.05
N LEU A 619 22.42 18.74 -0.82
CA LEU A 619 23.76 18.35 -1.29
C LEU A 619 24.42 19.48 -2.09
N ARG A 620 23.68 20.15 -2.97
CA ARG A 620 24.16 21.33 -3.71
C ARG A 620 24.56 22.46 -2.78
N ALA A 621 23.81 22.68 -1.70
CA ALA A 621 24.15 23.68 -0.70
C ALA A 621 25.48 23.38 -0.02
N ILE A 622 25.71 22.12 0.38
CA ILE A 622 26.96 21.67 0.99
C ILE A 622 28.13 21.89 0.04
N LEU A 623 28.02 21.44 -1.22
CA LEU A 623 29.08 21.59 -2.21
C LEU A 623 29.38 23.06 -2.54
N SER A 624 28.38 23.94 -2.56
CA SER A 624 28.56 25.38 -2.72
C SER A 624 29.27 25.99 -1.53
N HIS A 625 28.91 25.59 -0.31
CA HIS A 625 29.56 26.07 0.91
C HIS A 625 31.04 25.68 0.96
N GLU A 626 31.39 24.45 0.58
CA GLU A 626 32.79 23.99 0.47
C GLU A 626 33.60 24.79 -0.56
N LYS A 627 32.95 25.30 -1.61
CA LYS A 627 33.55 26.21 -2.61
C LYS A 627 33.58 27.67 -2.13
N ASN A 628 33.26 27.95 -0.87
CA ASN A 628 33.12 29.27 -0.26
C ASN A 628 32.03 30.16 -0.91
N ASP A 629 31.04 29.56 -1.58
CA ASP A 629 29.87 30.28 -2.11
C ASP A 629 28.68 30.15 -1.16
N ASN A 630 28.77 30.87 -0.04
CA ASN A 630 27.75 30.85 1.02
C ASN A 630 26.39 31.35 0.53
N LYS A 631 26.37 32.26 -0.44
CA LYS A 631 25.13 32.81 -0.99
C LYS A 631 24.40 31.76 -1.82
N ALA A 632 25.12 31.01 -2.66
CA ALA A 632 24.52 29.89 -3.38
C ALA A 632 24.04 28.80 -2.41
N ALA A 633 24.84 28.49 -1.37
CA ALA A 633 24.46 27.50 -0.36
C ALA A 633 23.14 27.86 0.35
N GLU A 634 23.00 29.12 0.78
CA GLU A 634 21.79 29.63 1.41
C GLU A 634 20.57 29.54 0.47
N ASN A 635 20.73 29.93 -0.79
CA ASN A 635 19.66 29.83 -1.80
C ASN A 635 19.20 28.38 -2.02
N TYR A 636 20.12 27.43 -2.08
CA TYR A 636 19.79 26.02 -2.24
C TYR A 636 19.04 25.45 -1.03
N LEU A 637 19.40 25.84 0.20
CA LEU A 637 18.65 25.45 1.40
C LEU A 637 17.22 26.01 1.40
N ILE A 638 17.06 27.27 1.00
CA ILE A 638 15.74 27.91 0.86
C ILE A 638 14.91 27.18 -0.22
N GLU A 639 15.51 26.86 -1.36
CA GLU A 639 14.83 26.11 -2.42
C GLU A 639 14.44 24.69 -1.95
N SER A 640 15.33 24.01 -1.22
CA SER A 640 15.05 22.69 -0.63
C SER A 640 13.82 22.73 0.27
N ILE A 641 13.74 23.71 1.16
CA ILE A 641 12.60 23.90 2.06
C ILE A 641 11.32 24.21 1.27
N LYS A 642 11.41 25.02 0.20
CA LYS A 642 10.26 25.31 -0.68
C LYS A 642 9.75 24.08 -1.41
N VAL A 643 10.66 23.23 -1.89
CA VAL A 643 10.31 22.00 -2.61
C VAL A 643 9.64 21.00 -1.68
N TRP A 644 10.13 20.86 -0.45
CA TRP A 644 9.59 19.94 0.54
C TRP A 644 9.49 20.61 1.93
N PRO A 645 8.42 21.38 2.18
CA PRO A 645 8.18 22.06 3.45
C PRO A 645 7.63 21.07 4.48
N ASN A 646 8.48 20.14 4.89
CA ASN A 646 8.17 19.08 5.84
C ASN A 646 9.12 19.17 7.03
N THR A 647 8.63 18.84 8.23
CA THR A 647 9.45 18.83 9.45
C THR A 647 10.62 17.87 9.39
N GLU A 648 10.55 16.85 8.53
CA GLU A 648 11.63 15.89 8.29
C GLU A 648 12.72 16.43 7.34
N ASN A 649 12.48 17.57 6.68
CA ASN A 649 13.50 18.20 5.84
C ASN A 649 14.63 18.77 6.70
N THR A 650 15.78 18.11 6.70
CA THR A 650 16.95 18.49 7.50
C THR A 650 17.58 19.83 7.09
N SER A 651 17.18 20.40 5.95
CA SER A 651 17.60 21.73 5.49
C SER A 651 17.18 22.83 6.46
N PHE A 652 16.05 22.67 7.19
CA PHE A 652 15.65 23.59 8.26
C PHE A 652 16.74 23.69 9.33
N LYS A 653 17.26 22.55 9.80
CA LYS A 653 18.30 22.49 10.83
C LYS A 653 19.63 23.05 10.32
N MET A 654 20.02 22.71 9.09
CA MET A 654 21.25 23.25 8.49
C MET A 654 21.19 24.77 8.35
N MET A 655 20.07 25.30 7.86
CA MET A 655 19.85 26.73 7.72
C MET A 655 19.86 27.43 9.09
N ALA A 656 19.21 26.84 10.11
CA ALA A 656 19.23 27.37 11.47
C ALA A 656 20.65 27.51 12.02
N ASN A 657 21.48 26.48 11.83
CA ASN A 657 22.86 26.47 12.29
C ASN A 657 23.70 27.55 11.60
N ILE A 658 23.55 27.72 10.29
CA ILE A 658 24.26 28.75 9.51
C ILE A 658 23.87 30.15 9.99
N TYR A 659 22.58 30.45 10.08
CA TYR A 659 22.11 31.78 10.50
C TYR A 659 22.43 32.08 11.97
N THR A 660 22.44 31.06 12.84
CA THR A 660 22.87 31.22 14.23
C THR A 660 24.36 31.56 14.30
N ALA A 661 25.20 30.85 13.56
CA ALA A 661 26.64 31.11 13.52
C ALA A 661 26.97 32.52 13.01
N ASP A 662 26.17 33.03 12.07
CA ASP A 662 26.31 34.38 11.50
C ASP A 662 25.66 35.49 12.36
N GLY A 663 25.00 35.15 13.47
CA GLY A 663 24.25 36.13 14.29
C GLY A 663 22.97 36.66 13.63
N ARG A 664 22.47 36.00 12.58
CA ARG A 664 21.30 36.37 11.76
C ARG A 664 20.02 35.62 12.14
N ILE A 665 19.90 35.13 13.38
CA ILE A 665 18.76 34.27 13.78
C ILE A 665 17.38 34.90 13.58
N ASN A 666 17.27 36.23 13.68
CA ASN A 666 16.02 36.94 13.41
C ASN A 666 15.62 36.90 11.93
N GLU A 667 16.59 36.90 11.01
CA GLU A 667 16.34 36.73 9.57
C GLU A 667 15.86 35.31 9.28
N TYR A 668 16.45 34.29 9.92
CA TYR A 668 15.98 32.91 9.84
C TYR A 668 14.54 32.74 10.32
N ASN A 669 14.20 33.33 11.47
CA ASN A 669 12.83 33.27 11.99
C ASN A 669 11.84 33.94 11.04
N SER A 670 12.18 35.12 10.49
CA SER A 670 11.34 35.81 9.50
C SER A 670 11.18 35.03 8.20
N LEU A 671 12.25 34.40 7.70
CA LEU A 671 12.20 33.56 6.50
C LEU A 671 11.37 32.31 6.71
N ILE A 672 11.39 31.78 7.93
CA ILE A 672 10.61 30.60 8.25
C ILE A 672 9.14 30.91 8.45
N GLU A 673 8.79 32.07 9.01
CA GLU A 673 7.41 32.57 9.09
C GLU A 673 6.73 32.67 7.72
N ASP A 674 7.50 32.85 6.64
CA ASP A 674 7.00 32.82 5.25
C ASP A 674 6.69 31.40 4.75
N PHE A 675 7.19 30.35 5.42
CA PHE A 675 6.80 28.96 5.18
C PHE A 675 5.54 28.60 5.99
N ASP A 676 4.80 27.57 5.60
CA ASP A 676 3.49 27.25 6.21
C ASP A 676 3.55 27.18 7.76
N ALA A 677 2.79 28.04 8.43
CA ALA A 677 2.76 28.18 9.90
C ALA A 677 2.47 26.86 10.64
N SER A 678 1.84 25.89 9.99
CA SER A 678 1.60 24.55 10.54
C SER A 678 2.86 23.68 10.60
N VAL A 679 3.78 23.83 9.65
CA VAL A 679 5.10 23.16 9.63
C VAL A 679 5.99 23.74 10.73
N ILE A 680 6.00 25.06 10.85
CA ILE A 680 6.76 25.81 11.86
C ILE A 680 6.35 25.42 13.27
N LYS A 681 5.03 25.38 13.52
CA LYS A 681 4.49 25.04 14.84
C LYS A 681 4.86 23.60 15.24
N LYS A 682 4.89 22.65 14.31
CA LYS A 682 5.36 21.28 14.59
C LYS A 682 6.87 21.22 14.77
N TYR A 683 7.65 21.97 13.99
CA TYR A 683 9.11 22.01 14.11
C TYR A 683 9.56 22.56 15.47
N HIS A 684 8.99 23.68 15.92
CA HIS A 684 9.29 24.26 17.25
C HIS A 684 8.72 23.47 18.44
N ILE A 685 7.81 22.51 18.21
CA ILE A 685 7.32 21.60 19.26
C ILE A 685 8.22 20.36 19.37
N ASN A 686 8.91 19.98 18.29
CA ASN A 686 9.79 18.79 18.24
C ASN A 686 11.27 19.10 18.56
N GLN A 687 11.65 20.37 18.69
CA GLN A 687 12.94 20.82 19.24
C GLN A 687 12.74 21.36 20.65
#